data_AF-A0A538Q699-F1
#
_entry.id   AF-A0A538Q699-F1
#
_cell.length_a   1.000
_cell.length_b   1.000
_cell.length_c   1.000
_cell.angle_alpha   90.00
_cell.angle_beta   90.00
_cell.angle_gamma   90.00
#
_symmetry.space_group_name_H-M   'P 1'
#
loop_
_entity.id
_entity.type
_entity.pdbx_description
1 polymer ?
#
loop_
_entity_poly.entity_id
_entity_poly.type
_entity_poly.pdbx_seq_one_letter_code
_entity_poly.pdbx_strand_id
1 'polypeptide(L)'
;MVVLTAKLIVRAPPALAVRQRLCEHCADDRLTHASTELARQLLQDLAVRSGRTVLDVTSLPPGARITLDGQPIGATDATFNTFPGAHTVVIEKSGYLAETRSVIAEEGKTAAVAVALVPADHPAEVGARRALRGALIGGGALGVIAGGVLLELGSRGGPHDRYRYAGATPARASASPVGRWSQDGSPRSDVIARSRLSSVVSLVSLWLRPGLVPVRPGVVLARITRRRNTMSIARSIVRSGCFVSPFVLMLCCQQLNPEFCATHPQDVDCAGVGIDAGSCTNDSQCVKPTPVCDIARSMCVQCTAAETNACGASTPVCGADEQCHACAVDADCASLTCLPDGSCASVIDVLYVNPDGSDTATCMPDDHCSLARGLSLIDGTKSTIRLDAAHYGLLGTLTLPNDLHLVGRDAVIDRDTGGSGIALAIPDSTTISLDYVTVQGGDGSGGHGIRCTNATLTLREVTVQGNGGAGIHSTDCQLTISHSQIVSNQGIGIMVIDGSLALTRSVVFANQGGGVSIIGATYDVENDIVIKNGGPNSLFGGLAISLVGTPAVRVFSFNTVAQNQAPIGTTPGVLCNVVTTPLALSSSIVFDNGAGTQVEGTNCTWSYSDIGSGIVSIPAGSSGSGGSGSGNISSAPLFVDPVHNNFHLQVSSPARDAADPAATLAVDIDGDFRPQGAGRDMGADEIK
;
A
#
# COMPACT_ATOMS: atom_id res chain seq x y z
N MET A 1 -13.84 19.82 -4.50
CA MET A 1 -13.63 18.36 -4.43
C MET A 1 -12.61 18.13 -3.32
N VAL A 2 -12.79 17.10 -2.49
CA VAL A 2 -11.86 16.76 -1.40
C VAL A 2 -11.56 15.27 -1.50
N VAL A 3 -10.28 14.88 -1.44
CA VAL A 3 -9.87 13.48 -1.26
C VAL A 3 -9.70 13.24 0.23
N LEU A 4 -10.44 12.28 0.78
CA LEU A 4 -10.21 11.80 2.14
C LEU A 4 -9.25 10.61 2.07
N THR A 5 -8.00 10.82 2.45
CA THR A 5 -7.03 9.75 2.68
C THR A 5 -7.04 9.37 4.16
N ALA A 6 -7.19 8.09 4.46
CA ALA A 6 -7.06 7.59 5.82
C ALA A 6 -6.15 6.36 5.86
N LYS A 7 -5.31 6.31 6.90
CA LYS A 7 -4.22 5.34 7.09
C LYS A 7 -4.34 4.79 8.50
N LEU A 8 -4.51 3.48 8.63
CA LEU A 8 -4.64 2.82 9.93
C LEU A 8 -3.53 1.78 10.09
N ILE A 9 -2.73 1.97 11.14
CA ILE A 9 -1.54 1.18 11.47
C ILE A 9 -1.83 0.40 12.75
N VAL A 10 -1.74 -0.93 12.69
CA VAL A 10 -1.92 -1.83 13.84
C VAL A 10 -0.57 -2.42 14.20
N ARG A 11 -0.25 -2.45 15.50
CA ARG A 11 1.07 -2.85 16.03
C ARG A 11 1.21 -4.35 16.33
N ALA A 12 0.09 -5.08 16.46
CA ALA A 12 0.09 -6.51 16.80
C ALA A 12 -1.19 -7.24 16.29
N PRO A 13 -1.14 -7.99 15.17
CA PRO A 13 0.01 -8.13 14.27
C PRO A 13 0.39 -6.79 13.62
N PRO A 14 1.64 -6.61 13.15
CA PRO A 14 2.01 -5.45 12.35
C PRO A 14 1.21 -5.47 11.04
N ALA A 15 0.32 -4.50 10.86
CA ALA A 15 -0.53 -4.40 9.68
C ALA A 15 -0.82 -2.94 9.32
N LEU A 16 -0.78 -2.65 8.02
CA LEU A 16 -1.10 -1.36 7.43
C LEU A 16 -2.31 -1.54 6.50
N ALA A 17 -3.30 -0.67 6.65
CA ALA A 17 -4.31 -0.42 5.64
C ALA A 17 -4.33 1.08 5.32
N VAL A 18 -4.47 1.39 4.03
CA VAL A 18 -4.68 2.74 3.51
C VAL A 18 -5.89 2.67 2.61
N ARG A 19 -6.80 3.63 2.75
CA ARG A 19 -7.91 3.83 1.83
C ARG A 19 -8.03 5.31 1.51
N GLN A 20 -8.46 5.60 0.29
CA GLN A 20 -8.83 6.93 -0.15
C GLN A 20 -10.29 6.94 -0.58
N ARG A 21 -10.96 8.08 -0.42
CA ARG A 21 -12.32 8.27 -0.94
C ARG A 21 -12.51 9.68 -1.47
N LEU A 22 -13.00 9.78 -2.71
CA LEU A 22 -13.36 11.05 -3.31
C LEU A 22 -14.68 11.57 -2.70
N CYS A 23 -14.68 12.84 -2.32
CA CYS A 23 -15.86 13.59 -1.90
C CYS A 23 -16.08 14.78 -2.85
N GLU A 24 -17.13 14.70 -3.65
CA GLU A 24 -17.61 15.82 -4.47
C GLU A 24 -18.62 16.65 -3.68
N HIS A 25 -18.50 17.97 -3.78
CA HIS A 25 -19.41 18.93 -3.13
C HIS A 25 -19.58 18.65 -1.63
N CYS A 26 -18.47 18.59 -0.90
CA CYS A 26 -18.46 18.33 0.54
C CYS A 26 -19.03 19.51 1.33
N ALA A 27 -20.05 19.22 2.12
CA ALA A 27 -20.37 19.94 3.35
C ALA A 27 -20.13 18.99 4.54
N ASP A 28 -20.20 19.49 5.77
CA ASP A 28 -19.77 18.77 6.98
C ASP A 28 -20.49 17.42 7.20
N ASP A 29 -21.76 17.33 6.80
CA ASP A 29 -22.57 16.10 6.84
C ASP A 29 -22.00 15.03 5.88
N ARG A 30 -21.75 15.41 4.62
CA ARG A 30 -21.17 14.54 3.59
C ARG A 30 -19.74 14.14 3.93
N LEU A 31 -18.96 15.07 4.49
CA LEU A 31 -17.59 14.80 4.93
C LEU A 31 -17.58 13.77 6.07
N THR A 32 -18.48 13.92 7.05
CA THR A 32 -18.65 12.98 8.17
C THR A 32 -19.12 11.60 7.71
N HIS A 33 -20.08 11.53 6.79
CA HIS A 33 -20.49 10.24 6.19
C HIS A 33 -19.38 9.60 5.35
N ALA A 34 -18.59 10.40 4.63
CA ALA A 34 -17.48 9.90 3.82
C ALA A 34 -16.35 9.34 4.70
N SER A 35 -15.97 10.03 5.78
CA SER A 35 -14.93 9.60 6.72
C SER A 35 -15.34 8.41 7.60
N THR A 36 -16.60 8.37 8.06
CA THR A 36 -17.11 7.24 8.87
C THR A 36 -17.09 5.92 8.08
N GLU A 37 -17.52 5.98 6.82
CA GLU A 37 -17.50 4.82 5.91
C GLU A 37 -16.07 4.42 5.52
N LEU A 38 -15.18 5.39 5.32
CA LEU A 38 -13.75 5.15 5.06
C LEU A 38 -13.05 4.46 6.25
N ALA A 39 -13.35 4.89 7.48
CA ALA A 39 -12.86 4.24 8.70
C ALA A 39 -13.44 2.83 8.88
N ARG A 40 -14.72 2.62 8.54
CA ARG A 40 -15.37 1.30 8.53
C ARG A 40 -14.65 0.32 7.60
N GLN A 41 -14.31 0.76 6.38
CA GLN A 41 -13.60 -0.04 5.39
C GLN A 41 -12.18 -0.41 5.88
N LEU A 42 -11.40 0.57 6.36
CA LEU A 42 -10.07 0.35 6.94
C LEU A 42 -10.05 -0.67 8.09
N LEU A 43 -11.03 -0.62 8.99
CA LEU A 43 -11.16 -1.58 10.08
C LEU A 43 -11.49 -2.99 9.58
N GLN A 44 -12.30 -3.13 8.52
CA GLN A 44 -12.59 -4.41 7.89
C GLN A 44 -11.35 -4.98 7.19
N ASP A 45 -10.62 -4.16 6.42
CA ASP A 45 -9.37 -4.56 5.76
C ASP A 45 -8.35 -5.12 6.76
N LEU A 46 -8.16 -4.45 7.91
CA LEU A 46 -7.23 -4.89 8.94
C LEU A 46 -7.71 -6.14 9.67
N ALA A 47 -9.01 -6.29 9.91
CA ALA A 47 -9.56 -7.49 10.51
C ALA A 47 -9.38 -8.72 9.60
N VAL A 48 -9.66 -8.59 8.29
CA VAL A 48 -9.36 -9.61 7.26
C VAL A 48 -7.86 -9.94 7.24
N ARG A 49 -6.99 -8.91 7.14
CA ARG A 49 -5.53 -9.07 7.12
C ARG A 49 -4.96 -9.67 8.41
N SER A 50 -5.65 -9.55 9.54
CA SER A 50 -5.19 -10.09 10.82
C SER A 50 -5.23 -11.63 10.91
N GLY A 51 -6.03 -12.28 10.06
CA GLY A 51 -6.25 -13.74 10.08
C GLY A 51 -6.88 -14.30 11.37
N ARG A 52 -7.42 -13.43 12.25
CA ARG A 52 -7.96 -13.84 13.55
C ARG A 52 -9.37 -14.43 13.47
N THR A 53 -10.19 -13.95 12.55
CA THR A 53 -11.54 -14.45 12.30
C THR A 53 -11.58 -15.10 10.93
N VAL A 54 -12.14 -16.31 10.88
CA VAL A 54 -12.02 -17.22 9.73
C VAL A 54 -13.40 -17.80 9.39
N LEU A 55 -13.69 -17.95 8.10
CA LEU A 55 -14.81 -18.72 7.59
C LEU A 55 -14.30 -20.04 6.99
N ASP A 56 -14.77 -21.16 7.50
CA ASP A 56 -14.54 -22.49 6.94
C ASP A 56 -15.77 -22.88 6.10
N VAL A 57 -15.63 -22.91 4.77
CA VAL A 57 -16.77 -23.01 3.86
C VAL A 57 -16.66 -24.28 3.02
N THR A 58 -17.49 -25.29 3.30
CA THR A 58 -17.46 -26.63 2.67
C THR A 58 -18.72 -26.89 1.86
N SER A 59 -18.63 -27.68 0.78
CA SER A 59 -19.84 -28.11 0.06
C SER A 59 -19.80 -29.51 -0.56
N LEU A 60 -21.00 -30.02 -0.82
CA LEU A 60 -21.21 -31.27 -1.53
C LEU A 60 -22.08 -31.01 -2.78
N PRO A 61 -21.59 -31.23 -4.02
CA PRO A 61 -20.23 -31.69 -4.38
C PRO A 61 -19.18 -30.57 -4.34
N PRO A 62 -17.93 -30.86 -3.91
CA PRO A 62 -16.91 -29.88 -3.54
C PRO A 62 -16.40 -29.00 -4.69
N GLY A 63 -15.78 -27.86 -4.36
CA GLY A 63 -15.32 -26.86 -5.32
C GLY A 63 -16.46 -26.10 -6.02
N ALA A 64 -17.46 -25.66 -5.26
CA ALA A 64 -18.42 -24.65 -5.71
C ALA A 64 -17.82 -23.24 -5.56
N ARG A 65 -18.21 -22.26 -6.39
CA ARG A 65 -17.78 -20.85 -6.24
C ARG A 65 -18.41 -20.25 -4.99
N ILE A 66 -17.65 -19.43 -4.26
CA ILE A 66 -18.16 -18.66 -3.11
C ILE A 66 -18.06 -17.16 -3.38
N THR A 67 -19.12 -16.43 -3.07
CA THR A 67 -19.05 -14.98 -2.79
C THR A 67 -19.39 -14.69 -1.32
N LEU A 68 -18.74 -13.68 -0.76
CA LEU A 68 -18.92 -13.18 0.60
C LEU A 68 -19.29 -11.70 0.51
N ASP A 69 -20.46 -11.33 1.03
CA ASP A 69 -21.01 -9.96 0.95
C ASP A 69 -21.02 -9.38 -0.48
N GLY A 70 -21.15 -10.26 -1.48
CA GLY A 70 -21.14 -9.95 -2.91
C GLY A 70 -19.76 -10.04 -3.60
N GLN A 71 -18.67 -10.19 -2.85
CA GLN A 71 -17.31 -10.29 -3.40
C GLN A 71 -16.87 -11.76 -3.60
N PRO A 72 -16.29 -12.15 -4.75
CA PRO A 72 -15.82 -13.52 -4.97
C PRO A 72 -14.56 -13.80 -4.14
N ILE A 73 -14.64 -14.77 -3.22
CA ILE A 73 -13.51 -15.10 -2.31
C ILE A 73 -12.77 -16.39 -2.67
N GLY A 74 -13.37 -17.27 -3.47
CA GLY A 74 -12.72 -18.51 -3.91
C GLY A 74 -13.71 -19.62 -4.25
N ALA A 75 -13.33 -20.86 -3.92
CA ALA A 75 -14.15 -22.04 -4.04
C ALA A 75 -14.24 -22.82 -2.72
N THR A 76 -15.28 -23.63 -2.55
CA THR A 76 -15.51 -24.37 -1.29
C THR A 76 -14.42 -25.39 -0.99
N ASP A 77 -14.46 -25.83 0.27
CA ASP A 77 -13.58 -26.82 0.88
C ASP A 77 -12.20 -26.19 1.18
N ALA A 78 -12.26 -24.91 1.56
CA ALA A 78 -11.17 -24.02 1.94
C ALA A 78 -11.63 -23.02 3.03
N THR A 79 -10.65 -22.42 3.70
CA THR A 79 -10.83 -21.44 4.78
C THR A 79 -10.43 -20.03 4.34
N PHE A 80 -11.20 -19.02 4.72
CA PHE A 80 -11.03 -17.62 4.31
C PHE A 80 -10.99 -16.68 5.51
N ASN A 81 -10.08 -15.71 5.54
CA ASN A 81 -10.06 -14.70 6.60
C ASN A 81 -11.17 -13.68 6.40
N THR A 82 -11.83 -13.24 7.47
CA THR A 82 -12.89 -12.22 7.41
C THR A 82 -12.85 -11.28 8.61
N PHE A 83 -13.63 -10.20 8.58
CA PHE A 83 -13.85 -9.30 9.71
C PHE A 83 -14.93 -9.85 10.67
N PRO A 84 -14.91 -9.53 11.98
CA PRO A 84 -16.00 -9.90 12.88
C PRO A 84 -17.32 -9.21 12.51
N GLY A 85 -18.40 -9.97 12.36
CA GLY A 85 -19.70 -9.42 11.95
C GLY A 85 -20.68 -10.47 11.41
N ALA A 86 -21.81 -9.99 10.90
CA ALA A 86 -22.74 -10.80 10.12
C ALA A 86 -22.40 -10.66 8.62
N HIS A 87 -22.25 -11.80 7.93
CA HIS A 87 -21.97 -11.88 6.50
C HIS A 87 -23.06 -12.65 5.76
N THR A 88 -23.13 -12.43 4.45
CA THR A 88 -23.91 -13.22 3.50
C THR A 88 -22.97 -14.00 2.59
N VAL A 89 -22.97 -15.33 2.73
CA VAL A 89 -22.23 -16.26 1.86
C VAL A 89 -23.17 -16.76 0.79
N VAL A 90 -22.81 -16.61 -0.49
CA VAL A 90 -23.51 -17.26 -1.62
C VAL A 90 -22.60 -18.34 -2.20
N ILE A 91 -23.15 -19.54 -2.41
CA ILE A 91 -22.42 -20.71 -2.92
C ILE A 91 -23.09 -21.18 -4.21
N GLU A 92 -22.32 -21.20 -5.30
CA GLU A 92 -22.83 -21.41 -6.66
C GLU A 92 -22.03 -22.50 -7.41
N LYS A 93 -22.72 -23.34 -8.19
CA LYS A 93 -22.06 -24.34 -9.04
C LYS A 93 -22.88 -24.63 -10.29
N SER A 94 -22.21 -24.75 -11.43
CA SER A 94 -22.89 -25.07 -12.70
C SER A 94 -23.64 -26.41 -12.59
N GLY A 95 -24.91 -26.42 -13.00
CA GLY A 95 -25.82 -27.55 -12.83
C GLY A 95 -26.50 -27.65 -11.45
N TYR A 96 -26.29 -26.70 -10.54
CA TYR A 96 -26.87 -26.66 -9.20
C TYR A 96 -27.56 -25.32 -8.92
N LEU A 97 -28.52 -25.32 -8.00
CA LEU A 97 -29.14 -24.09 -7.47
C LEU A 97 -28.16 -23.36 -6.55
N ALA A 98 -28.11 -22.03 -6.67
CA ALA A 98 -27.33 -21.17 -5.78
C ALA A 98 -27.94 -21.15 -4.37
N GLU A 99 -27.13 -21.39 -3.35
CA GLU A 99 -27.54 -21.34 -1.94
C GLU A 99 -27.00 -20.06 -1.29
N THR A 100 -27.84 -19.36 -0.52
CA THR A 100 -27.43 -18.19 0.27
C THR A 100 -27.53 -18.48 1.77
N ARG A 101 -26.47 -18.20 2.54
CA ARG A 101 -26.40 -18.41 3.98
C ARG A 101 -25.88 -17.17 4.70
N SER A 102 -26.64 -16.68 5.67
CA SER A 102 -26.14 -15.70 6.64
C SER A 102 -25.35 -16.40 7.74
N VAL A 103 -24.15 -15.88 8.04
CA VAL A 103 -23.25 -16.41 9.08
C VAL A 103 -22.79 -15.25 9.97
N ILE A 104 -22.64 -15.51 11.27
CA ILE A 104 -22.02 -14.55 12.20
C ILE A 104 -20.60 -15.05 12.48
N ALA A 105 -19.61 -14.30 12.00
CA ALA A 105 -18.21 -14.53 12.27
C ALA A 105 -17.82 -13.82 13.57
N GLU A 106 -17.53 -14.59 14.61
CA GLU A 106 -17.12 -14.05 15.92
C GLU A 106 -15.63 -13.65 15.91
N GLU A 107 -15.26 -12.65 16.73
CA GLU A 107 -13.86 -12.21 16.83
C GLU A 107 -12.94 -13.33 17.37
N GLY A 108 -11.83 -13.59 16.66
CA GLY A 108 -10.83 -14.57 17.09
C GLY A 108 -11.23 -16.03 16.89
N LYS A 109 -12.25 -16.32 16.07
CA LYS A 109 -12.80 -17.67 15.88
C LYS A 109 -13.01 -18.05 14.42
N THR A 110 -13.04 -19.36 14.18
CA THR A 110 -13.53 -19.94 12.92
C THR A 110 -15.04 -20.17 13.00
N ALA A 111 -15.79 -19.62 12.06
CA ALA A 111 -17.21 -19.93 11.83
C ALA A 111 -17.35 -20.86 10.63
N ALA A 112 -18.07 -21.98 10.78
CA ALA A 112 -18.20 -23.00 9.74
C ALA A 112 -19.53 -22.87 8.97
N VAL A 113 -19.46 -22.98 7.65
CA VAL A 113 -20.60 -22.96 6.72
C VAL A 113 -20.52 -24.20 5.84
N ALA A 114 -21.45 -25.14 6.01
CA ALA A 114 -21.50 -26.39 5.25
C ALA A 114 -22.82 -26.48 4.47
N VAL A 115 -22.74 -26.72 3.16
CA VAL A 115 -23.90 -26.74 2.25
C VAL A 115 -23.88 -27.97 1.33
N ALA A 116 -24.98 -28.72 1.29
CA ALA A 116 -25.23 -29.69 0.23
C ALA A 116 -26.05 -29.00 -0.88
N LEU A 117 -25.48 -28.88 -2.08
CA LEU A 117 -26.12 -28.20 -3.21
C LEU A 117 -27.13 -29.11 -3.91
N VAL A 118 -28.27 -28.54 -4.31
CA VAL A 118 -29.34 -29.25 -5.03
C VAL A 118 -29.16 -29.08 -6.53
N PRO A 119 -29.15 -30.15 -7.35
CA PRO A 119 -29.10 -30.04 -8.81
C PRO A 119 -30.25 -29.19 -9.36
N ALA A 120 -29.98 -28.38 -10.38
CA ALA A 120 -30.97 -27.50 -11.02
C ALA A 120 -31.91 -28.25 -11.98
N ASP A 121 -31.52 -29.44 -12.45
CA ASP A 121 -32.24 -30.21 -13.48
C ASP A 121 -33.42 -31.02 -12.92
N HIS A 122 -34.50 -30.36 -12.52
CA HIS A 122 -35.85 -30.95 -12.59
C HIS A 122 -36.93 -29.90 -12.91
N PRO A 123 -37.79 -30.12 -13.92
CA PRO A 123 -38.94 -29.26 -14.18
C PRO A 123 -40.00 -29.44 -13.07
N ALA A 124 -40.73 -28.37 -12.76
CA ALA A 124 -41.69 -28.36 -11.66
C ALA A 124 -42.97 -29.17 -11.96
N GLU A 125 -43.25 -30.20 -11.15
CA GLU A 125 -44.57 -30.85 -11.10
C GLU A 125 -45.46 -30.26 -9.99
N VAL A 126 -46.68 -29.87 -10.35
CA VAL A 126 -47.72 -29.43 -9.42
C VAL A 126 -48.59 -30.64 -9.03
N GLY A 127 -48.19 -31.34 -7.97
CA GLY A 127 -48.88 -32.54 -7.46
C GLY A 127 -49.95 -32.27 -6.39
N ALA A 128 -51.22 -32.59 -6.68
CA ALA A 128 -52.36 -32.26 -5.81
C ALA A 128 -52.39 -33.03 -4.46
N ARG A 129 -52.94 -32.37 -3.42
CA ARG A 129 -53.16 -32.96 -2.09
C ARG A 129 -54.08 -34.19 -2.13
N ARG A 130 -53.68 -35.28 -1.48
CA ARG A 130 -54.60 -36.24 -0.83
C ARG A 130 -54.15 -36.52 0.59
N ALA A 131 -55.11 -36.53 1.52
CA ALA A 131 -54.85 -36.74 2.94
C ALA A 131 -55.09 -38.20 3.33
N LEU A 132 -54.22 -38.73 4.20
CA LEU A 132 -54.46 -39.94 4.98
C LEU A 132 -53.94 -39.71 6.39
N ARG A 133 -54.73 -40.10 7.39
CA ARG A 133 -54.44 -39.84 8.81
C ARG A 133 -53.64 -41.02 9.39
N GLY A 134 -52.47 -40.73 9.94
CA GLY A 134 -51.70 -41.61 10.80
C GLY A 134 -50.85 -40.74 11.72
N ALA A 135 -50.98 -40.92 13.04
CA ALA A 135 -50.28 -40.10 14.02
C ALA A 135 -49.14 -40.88 14.68
N LEU A 136 -48.05 -40.19 15.03
CA LEU A 136 -47.33 -40.33 16.31
C LEU A 136 -46.17 -39.32 16.42
N ILE A 137 -46.27 -38.41 17.39
CA ILE A 137 -45.22 -37.78 18.22
C ILE A 137 -43.84 -37.49 17.56
N GLY A 138 -43.53 -36.20 17.37
CA GLY A 138 -42.17 -35.70 17.12
C GLY A 138 -42.18 -34.16 17.03
N GLY A 139 -41.59 -33.46 17.99
CA GLY A 139 -41.86 -32.02 18.19
C GLY A 139 -40.91 -31.04 17.50
N GLY A 140 -41.47 -29.92 17.06
CA GLY A 140 -40.87 -28.59 17.29
C GLY A 140 -40.00 -27.97 16.19
N ALA A 141 -40.62 -27.25 15.24
CA ALA A 141 -40.29 -25.86 14.89
C ALA A 141 -41.16 -25.42 13.70
N LEU A 142 -41.95 -24.35 13.84
CA LEU A 142 -42.78 -23.80 12.76
C LEU A 142 -42.37 -22.35 12.53
N GLY A 143 -41.76 -22.07 11.38
CA GLY A 143 -41.50 -20.71 10.92
C GLY A 143 -42.72 -20.11 10.24
N VAL A 144 -43.12 -18.91 10.63
CA VAL A 144 -44.10 -18.08 9.91
C VAL A 144 -43.58 -16.65 9.86
N ILE A 145 -43.53 -16.08 8.67
CA ILE A 145 -43.19 -14.67 8.45
C ILE A 145 -44.45 -13.82 8.70
N ALA A 146 -44.34 -12.81 9.55
CA ALA A 146 -45.31 -11.72 9.66
C ALA A 146 -44.55 -10.41 9.90
N GLY A 147 -44.68 -9.45 8.98
CA GLY A 147 -44.00 -8.16 9.08
C GLY A 147 -44.65 -7.27 10.14
N GLY A 148 -43.83 -6.58 10.94
CA GLY A 148 -44.27 -5.58 11.89
C GLY A 148 -43.31 -4.39 11.91
N VAL A 149 -43.69 -3.29 11.26
CA VAL A 149 -42.98 -2.01 11.39
C VAL A 149 -43.37 -1.40 12.73
N LEU A 150 -42.44 -1.39 13.68
CA LEU A 150 -42.56 -0.61 14.92
C LEU A 150 -41.75 0.68 14.79
N LEU A 151 -42.46 1.79 14.56
CA LEU A 151 -41.92 3.14 14.67
C LEU A 151 -41.92 3.56 16.14
N GLU A 152 -40.77 3.48 16.81
CA GLU A 152 -40.61 4.02 18.16
C GLU A 152 -40.03 5.43 18.10
N LEU A 153 -40.90 6.44 18.30
CA LEU A 153 -40.56 7.86 18.25
C LEU A 153 -40.07 8.35 19.61
N GLY A 154 -38.77 8.64 19.74
CA GLY A 154 -38.16 9.19 20.96
C GLY A 154 -37.08 10.23 20.66
N SER A 155 -37.26 11.46 21.15
CA SER A 155 -36.26 12.54 21.06
C SER A 155 -35.22 12.42 22.18
N ARG A 156 -33.93 12.39 21.83
CA ARG A 156 -32.78 12.51 22.76
C ARG A 156 -31.68 13.35 22.14
N GLY A 157 -30.86 14.00 22.98
CA GLY A 157 -29.82 14.95 22.57
C GLY A 157 -29.83 16.27 23.36
N GLY A 158 -30.35 16.28 24.59
CA GLY A 158 -30.32 17.45 25.47
C GLY A 158 -28.99 17.63 26.21
N PRO A 159 -28.69 18.83 26.76
CA PRO A 159 -27.43 19.10 27.47
C PRO A 159 -27.24 18.27 28.76
N HIS A 160 -28.29 17.61 29.26
CA HIS A 160 -28.23 16.72 30.42
C HIS A 160 -28.21 15.22 30.07
N ASP A 161 -28.28 14.84 28.78
CA ASP A 161 -28.17 13.43 28.38
C ASP A 161 -26.71 12.98 28.47
N ARG A 162 -26.41 11.89 29.21
CA ARG A 162 -25.05 11.36 29.43
C ARG A 162 -24.31 10.98 28.14
N TYR A 163 -25.05 10.60 27.09
CA TYR A 163 -24.54 10.21 25.78
C TYR A 163 -25.26 10.98 24.66
N ARG A 164 -24.51 11.39 23.63
CA ARG A 164 -25.05 11.85 22.34
C ARG A 164 -25.09 10.67 21.36
N TYR A 165 -26.13 10.63 20.54
CA TYR A 165 -26.30 9.66 19.46
C TYR A 165 -26.12 10.39 18.12
N ALA A 166 -24.93 10.33 17.54
CA ALA A 166 -24.66 10.94 16.25
C ALA A 166 -25.49 10.24 15.14
N GLY A 167 -26.12 11.04 14.27
CA GLY A 167 -26.95 10.55 13.16
C GLY A 167 -28.48 10.62 13.35
N ALA A 168 -28.98 10.97 14.53
CA ALA A 168 -30.42 11.12 14.77
C ALA A 168 -30.96 12.46 14.24
N THR A 169 -31.31 12.53 12.95
CA THR A 169 -31.98 13.71 12.36
C THR A 169 -33.43 13.83 12.85
N PRO A 170 -33.85 14.99 13.39
CA PRO A 170 -35.25 15.22 13.78
C PRO A 170 -36.11 15.44 12.53
N ALA A 171 -36.70 14.37 12.01
CA ALA A 171 -37.57 14.38 10.83
C ALA A 171 -38.87 15.17 11.09
N ARG A 172 -38.83 16.49 10.85
CA ARG A 172 -39.99 17.38 10.97
C ARG A 172 -40.97 17.15 9.82
N ALA A 173 -41.89 16.20 9.99
CA ALA A 173 -42.90 15.86 9.00
C ALA A 173 -43.84 17.04 8.71
N SER A 174 -43.57 17.78 7.63
CA SER A 174 -44.46 18.79 7.08
C SER A 174 -45.62 18.13 6.32
N ALA A 175 -46.61 17.63 7.07
CA ALA A 175 -47.86 17.17 6.47
C ALA A 175 -48.56 18.36 5.79
N SER A 176 -48.87 18.22 4.49
CA SER A 176 -49.60 19.21 3.70
C SER A 176 -51.10 18.87 3.64
N PRO A 177 -51.99 19.60 4.33
CA PRO A 177 -53.43 19.40 4.20
C PRO A 177 -54.01 20.26 3.07
N VAL A 178 -54.55 19.63 2.03
CA VAL A 178 -55.41 20.31 1.04
C VAL A 178 -56.78 20.57 1.71
N GLY A 179 -56.91 21.68 2.46
CA GLY A 179 -58.02 21.84 3.43
C GLY A 179 -58.41 23.27 3.85
N ARG A 180 -58.12 24.29 3.04
CA ARG A 180 -58.72 25.67 2.99
C ARG A 180 -59.63 26.14 4.17
N TRP A 181 -59.20 27.19 4.91
CA TRP A 181 -59.95 28.41 5.34
C TRP A 181 -59.48 29.00 6.71
N SER A 182 -59.15 30.31 6.67
CA SER A 182 -59.52 31.37 7.65
C SER A 182 -58.87 31.52 9.05
N GLN A 183 -57.98 32.53 9.12
CA GLN A 183 -57.89 33.63 10.12
C GLN A 183 -57.37 33.46 11.57
N ASP A 184 -56.47 34.41 11.87
CA ASP A 184 -56.29 35.23 13.08
C ASP A 184 -56.06 34.61 14.48
N GLY A 185 -55.19 35.28 15.26
CA GLY A 185 -55.13 35.15 16.72
C GLY A 185 -53.73 34.98 17.32
N SER A 186 -53.35 35.90 18.22
CA SER A 186 -52.19 35.80 19.10
C SER A 186 -52.62 36.24 20.53
N PRO A 187 -51.76 36.23 21.56
CA PRO A 187 -51.12 35.07 22.21
C PRO A 187 -51.40 35.05 23.76
N ARG A 188 -50.99 33.99 24.50
CA ARG A 188 -50.37 34.02 25.89
C ARG A 188 -50.48 32.72 26.74
N SER A 189 -49.52 32.61 27.68
CA SER A 189 -49.58 32.12 29.10
C SER A 189 -49.96 30.67 29.51
N ASP A 190 -48.95 29.98 30.09
CA ASP A 190 -48.89 29.39 31.45
C ASP A 190 -49.70 28.15 31.94
N VAL A 191 -49.17 27.57 33.04
CA VAL A 191 -49.80 26.78 34.15
C VAL A 191 -49.59 25.23 34.25
N ILE A 192 -48.56 24.85 35.02
CA ILE A 192 -48.53 23.94 36.22
C ILE A 192 -49.51 22.74 36.37
N ALA A 193 -48.96 21.51 36.54
CA ALA A 193 -49.33 20.46 37.54
C ALA A 193 -48.46 19.18 37.34
N ARG A 194 -48.00 18.32 38.28
CA ARG A 194 -48.14 17.98 39.72
C ARG A 194 -48.63 16.52 39.95
N SER A 195 -47.73 15.59 40.33
CA SER A 195 -47.92 14.49 41.34
C SER A 195 -46.76 13.47 41.24
N ARG A 196 -46.15 12.81 42.25
CA ARG A 196 -46.36 12.47 43.70
C ARG A 196 -46.58 10.95 43.95
N LEU A 197 -46.08 10.48 45.12
CA LEU A 197 -46.10 9.13 45.74
C LEU A 197 -44.85 8.28 45.43
N SER A 198 -44.11 7.62 46.36
CA SER A 198 -44.37 6.92 47.65
C SER A 198 -44.68 5.41 47.47
N SER A 199 -44.18 4.44 48.28
CA SER A 199 -43.26 4.49 49.44
C SER A 199 -42.79 3.08 49.93
N VAL A 200 -41.52 2.96 50.38
CA VAL A 200 -41.03 2.28 51.63
C VAL A 200 -41.17 0.72 51.79
N VAL A 201 -40.45 0.16 52.79
CA VAL A 201 -40.48 -1.23 53.38
C VAL A 201 -39.53 -2.27 52.70
N SER A 202 -38.64 -3.03 53.38
CA SER A 202 -38.08 -2.99 54.75
C SER A 202 -36.80 -3.87 54.92
N LEU A 203 -35.95 -3.52 55.91
CA LEU A 203 -35.20 -4.32 56.94
C LEU A 203 -34.99 -5.86 56.76
N VAL A 204 -33.94 -6.55 57.25
CA VAL A 204 -33.11 -6.43 58.48
C VAL A 204 -31.65 -6.94 58.28
N SER A 205 -30.72 -6.30 59.02
CA SER A 205 -29.45 -6.66 59.70
C SER A 205 -29.12 -8.16 60.06
N LEU A 206 -28.01 -8.60 60.72
CA LEU A 206 -27.05 -7.98 61.68
C LEU A 206 -25.75 -8.83 61.97
N TRP A 207 -24.53 -8.25 61.86
CA TRP A 207 -23.26 -8.51 62.64
C TRP A 207 -22.54 -9.91 62.53
N LEU A 208 -21.26 -10.18 62.90
CA LEU A 208 -20.13 -9.47 63.60
C LEU A 208 -18.70 -10.01 63.17
N ARG A 209 -17.60 -9.47 63.75
CA ARG A 209 -16.14 -9.85 63.63
C ARG A 209 -15.61 -10.46 64.98
N PRO A 210 -14.31 -10.81 65.25
CA PRO A 210 -13.01 -10.79 64.48
C PRO A 210 -12.29 -12.19 64.48
N GLY A 211 -10.96 -12.45 64.44
CA GLY A 211 -9.68 -11.68 64.33
C GLY A 211 -8.39 -12.51 64.63
N LEU A 212 -7.19 -11.96 64.34
CA LEU A 212 -5.79 -12.39 64.70
C LEU A 212 -5.25 -13.73 64.07
N VAL A 213 -4.11 -13.89 63.36
CA VAL A 213 -2.71 -13.31 63.36
C VAL A 213 -1.78 -13.92 64.45
N PRO A 214 -0.52 -14.40 64.17
CA PRO A 214 0.17 -14.86 62.94
C PRO A 214 0.93 -16.23 63.13
N VAL A 215 1.87 -16.61 62.24
CA VAL A 215 3.27 -17.11 62.51
C VAL A 215 3.90 -17.83 61.28
N ARG A 216 5.22 -17.66 61.07
CA ARG A 216 6.17 -18.36 60.14
C ARG A 216 7.28 -19.05 60.99
N PRO A 217 8.23 -19.89 60.49
CA PRO A 217 8.55 -20.31 59.11
C PRO A 217 8.72 -21.85 58.96
N GLY A 218 9.27 -22.35 57.83
CA GLY A 218 9.73 -23.76 57.77
C GLY A 218 10.22 -24.27 56.41
N VAL A 219 11.54 -24.34 56.25
CA VAL A 219 12.31 -25.04 55.20
C VAL A 219 11.92 -26.54 55.16
N VAL A 220 11.85 -27.25 54.03
CA VAL A 220 12.97 -28.00 53.40
C VAL A 220 12.63 -28.46 51.97
N LEU A 221 13.69 -28.65 51.16
CA LEU A 221 13.68 -29.11 49.77
C LEU A 221 13.11 -30.54 49.59
N ALA A 222 12.42 -30.76 48.48
CA ALA A 222 12.61 -31.95 47.65
C ALA A 222 12.29 -31.65 46.17
N ARG A 223 13.05 -32.28 45.26
CA ARG A 223 12.93 -32.19 43.78
C ARG A 223 12.60 -33.60 43.26
N ILE A 224 12.33 -33.75 41.95
CA ILE A 224 12.39 -35.05 41.19
C ILE A 224 11.21 -36.02 41.50
N THR A 225 10.46 -36.64 40.56
CA THR A 225 10.41 -36.56 39.07
C THR A 225 9.10 -37.15 38.47
N ARG A 226 8.88 -36.85 37.17
CA ARG A 226 8.25 -37.70 36.12
C ARG A 226 6.75 -38.03 36.15
N ARG A 227 6.06 -37.42 35.17
CA ARG A 227 5.05 -37.98 34.23
C ARG A 227 4.61 -39.45 34.41
N ARG A 228 3.30 -39.67 34.38
CA ARG A 228 2.63 -40.50 33.34
C ARG A 228 1.15 -40.11 33.16
N ASN A 229 0.59 -40.41 32.00
CA ASN A 229 -0.78 -40.05 31.60
C ASN A 229 -1.78 -41.14 31.98
N THR A 230 -3.04 -40.76 32.21
CA THR A 230 -4.23 -41.53 31.79
C THR A 230 -5.45 -40.62 31.64
N MET A 231 -6.36 -40.96 30.71
CA MET A 231 -7.64 -40.29 30.48
C MET A 231 -8.80 -41.07 31.13
N SER A 232 -9.85 -40.37 31.57
CA SER A 232 -11.27 -40.81 31.49
C SER A 232 -12.18 -39.63 31.94
N ILE A 233 -12.82 -38.89 31.04
CA ILE A 233 -14.18 -39.09 30.48
C ILE A 233 -15.32 -38.85 31.50
N ALA A 234 -15.82 -37.61 31.42
CA ALA A 234 -17.18 -37.10 31.60
C ALA A 234 -18.28 -37.91 32.35
N ARG A 235 -19.05 -37.17 33.16
CA ARG A 235 -20.50 -37.01 32.92
C ARG A 235 -21.02 -35.62 33.34
N SER A 236 -22.13 -35.20 32.74
CA SER A 236 -22.83 -33.92 32.93
C SER A 236 -24.31 -34.20 33.20
N ILE A 237 -25.07 -33.23 33.72
CA ILE A 237 -26.33 -32.69 33.14
C ILE A 237 -27.19 -31.89 34.18
N VAL A 238 -27.25 -30.57 33.94
CA VAL A 238 -28.42 -29.66 33.87
C VAL A 238 -29.64 -29.83 34.82
N ARG A 239 -29.99 -28.75 35.54
CA ARG A 239 -31.24 -27.94 35.41
C ARG A 239 -31.13 -26.65 36.25
N SER A 240 -31.19 -25.44 35.69
CA SER A 240 -32.33 -24.65 35.14
C SER A 240 -33.19 -23.96 36.22
N GLY A 241 -33.63 -22.70 36.09
CA GLY A 241 -33.37 -21.67 35.05
C GLY A 241 -34.58 -20.75 34.79
N CYS A 242 -34.35 -19.47 34.44
CA CYS A 242 -35.29 -18.52 33.81
C CYS A 242 -34.46 -17.53 32.97
N PHE A 243 -34.63 -17.40 31.64
CA PHE A 243 -35.76 -16.81 30.89
C PHE A 243 -35.87 -15.27 30.97
N VAL A 244 -35.24 -14.58 30.01
CA VAL A 244 -35.60 -13.24 29.51
C VAL A 244 -35.43 -13.25 27.97
N SER A 245 -36.20 -12.43 27.26
CA SER A 245 -36.26 -12.36 25.78
C SER A 245 -34.94 -11.98 25.07
N PRO A 246 -34.80 -12.31 23.77
CA PRO A 246 -33.66 -11.87 22.95
C PRO A 246 -33.79 -10.39 22.56
N PHE A 247 -32.99 -9.51 23.18
CA PHE A 247 -32.89 -8.10 22.79
C PHE A 247 -31.53 -7.46 23.15
N VAL A 248 -30.46 -7.97 22.54
CA VAL A 248 -29.07 -7.47 22.64
C VAL A 248 -28.29 -7.94 21.41
N LEU A 249 -27.34 -7.20 20.81
CA LEU A 249 -26.89 -5.82 21.07
C LEU A 249 -27.10 -4.96 19.81
N MET A 250 -27.42 -3.67 19.98
CA MET A 250 -27.14 -2.66 18.96
C MET A 250 -25.99 -1.77 19.48
N LEU A 251 -24.75 -2.09 19.11
CA LEU A 251 -23.57 -1.26 19.39
C LEU A 251 -23.50 -0.10 18.38
N CYS A 252 -24.50 0.79 18.44
CA CYS A 252 -24.36 2.14 17.89
C CYS A 252 -23.30 2.89 18.70
N CYS A 253 -22.51 3.74 18.04
CA CYS A 253 -21.51 4.58 18.69
C CYS A 253 -22.16 5.55 19.70
N GLN A 254 -22.17 5.18 20.97
CA GLN A 254 -22.54 6.07 22.07
C GLN A 254 -21.35 6.98 22.37
N GLN A 255 -21.43 8.23 21.94
CA GLN A 255 -20.40 9.21 22.21
C GLN A 255 -20.77 9.94 23.50
N LEU A 256 -19.84 10.08 24.46
CA LEU A 256 -20.14 10.83 25.69
C LEU A 256 -20.45 12.28 25.36
N ASN A 257 -21.39 12.87 26.10
CA ASN A 257 -21.81 14.25 25.90
C ASN A 257 -20.78 15.21 26.55
N PRO A 258 -20.06 16.07 25.79
CA PRO A 258 -19.04 16.94 26.36
C PRO A 258 -19.59 17.92 27.41
N GLU A 259 -20.79 18.45 27.20
CA GLU A 259 -21.48 19.36 28.14
C GLU A 259 -21.91 18.65 29.43
N PHE A 260 -22.17 17.33 29.36
CA PHE A 260 -22.43 16.52 30.55
C PHE A 260 -21.14 16.33 31.37
N CYS A 261 -20.03 15.93 30.73
CA CYS A 261 -18.74 15.78 31.43
C CYS A 261 -18.22 17.12 32.00
N ALA A 262 -18.42 18.23 31.29
CA ALA A 262 -18.07 19.58 31.77
C ALA A 262 -18.82 19.99 33.06
N THR A 263 -19.97 19.36 33.34
CA THR A 263 -20.76 19.59 34.57
C THR A 263 -20.64 18.46 35.59
N HIS A 264 -20.14 17.28 35.18
CA HIS A 264 -20.02 16.08 36.02
C HIS A 264 -18.62 15.43 35.93
N PRO A 265 -17.52 16.16 36.26
CA PRO A 265 -16.13 15.69 36.11
C PRO A 265 -15.69 14.62 37.15
N GLN A 266 -16.65 13.96 37.79
CA GLN A 266 -16.43 12.82 38.70
C GLN A 266 -17.09 11.53 38.17
N ASP A 267 -17.72 11.59 37.00
CA ASP A 267 -18.30 10.42 36.32
C ASP A 267 -17.17 9.56 35.72
N VAL A 268 -17.16 8.27 36.09
CA VAL A 268 -16.13 7.30 35.69
C VAL A 268 -16.03 7.08 34.18
N ASP A 269 -17.12 7.27 33.43
CA ASP A 269 -17.10 7.07 31.97
C ASP A 269 -16.43 8.25 31.24
N CYS A 270 -16.37 9.45 31.85
CA CYS A 270 -15.71 10.64 31.29
C CYS A 270 -14.17 10.55 31.32
N ALA A 271 -13.58 9.45 31.78
CA ALA A 271 -12.17 9.38 32.20
C ALA A 271 -11.29 8.38 31.42
N GLY A 272 -11.69 7.89 30.23
CA GLY A 272 -10.97 6.75 29.64
C GLY A 272 -11.08 6.45 28.13
N VAL A 273 -11.49 7.37 27.25
CA VAL A 273 -11.53 7.07 25.79
C VAL A 273 -11.10 8.24 24.89
N GLY A 274 -9.91 8.12 24.29
CA GLY A 274 -9.73 8.46 22.87
C GLY A 274 -9.17 9.82 22.46
N ILE A 275 -8.86 10.74 23.39
CA ILE A 275 -7.98 11.90 23.15
C ILE A 275 -7.16 12.12 24.43
N ASP A 276 -5.86 12.41 24.32
CA ASP A 276 -5.04 12.85 25.46
C ASP A 276 -5.36 14.31 25.83
N ALA A 277 -6.59 14.50 26.34
CA ALA A 277 -7.06 15.69 27.04
C ALA A 277 -6.84 15.57 28.56
N GLY A 278 -5.84 14.78 28.97
CA GLY A 278 -5.18 15.02 30.25
C GLY A 278 -4.46 16.35 30.15
N SER A 279 -4.97 17.39 30.83
CA SER A 279 -4.50 18.77 30.76
C SER A 279 -2.99 18.88 31.07
N CYS A 280 -2.17 18.75 30.04
CA CYS A 280 -0.72 18.79 30.18
C CYS A 280 -0.26 20.25 30.40
N THR A 281 0.80 20.41 31.17
CA THR A 281 1.49 21.69 31.36
C THR A 281 3.00 21.58 31.08
N ASN A 282 3.48 20.36 30.77
CA ASN A 282 4.83 20.00 30.39
C ASN A 282 4.86 18.55 29.87
N ASP A 283 5.94 18.20 29.19
CA ASP A 283 6.09 16.99 28.37
C ASP A 283 6.26 15.71 29.21
N SER A 284 6.65 15.83 30.48
CA SER A 284 6.75 14.67 31.39
C SER A 284 5.39 14.04 31.73
N GLN A 285 4.29 14.71 31.37
CA GLN A 285 2.92 14.20 31.45
C GLN A 285 2.46 13.48 30.17
N CYS A 286 3.22 13.59 29.09
CA CYS A 286 2.92 13.06 27.77
C CYS A 286 3.76 11.80 27.47
N VAL A 287 3.26 10.91 26.61
CA VAL A 287 3.88 9.60 26.36
C VAL A 287 3.80 9.20 24.88
N LYS A 288 4.81 8.47 24.38
CA LYS A 288 4.83 8.03 22.97
C LYS A 288 3.56 7.21 22.64
N PRO A 289 2.86 7.51 21.53
CA PRO A 289 3.34 8.21 20.34
C PRO A 289 3.34 9.75 20.38
N THR A 290 2.75 10.37 21.39
CA THR A 290 2.56 11.82 21.53
C THR A 290 3.34 12.37 22.74
N PRO A 291 4.66 12.56 22.65
CA PRO A 291 5.52 12.87 23.79
C PRO A 291 5.60 14.36 24.16
N VAL A 292 5.13 15.29 23.32
CA VAL A 292 5.22 16.74 23.56
C VAL A 292 3.90 17.29 24.07
N CYS A 293 3.95 18.22 25.02
CA CYS A 293 2.80 18.96 25.48
C CYS A 293 2.63 20.26 24.69
N ASP A 294 1.56 20.38 23.89
CA ASP A 294 1.09 21.71 23.52
C ASP A 294 0.43 22.35 24.74
N ILE A 295 1.18 23.21 25.43
CA ILE A 295 0.71 23.97 26.59
C ILE A 295 -0.47 24.90 26.24
N ALA A 296 -0.55 25.41 25.00
CA ALA A 296 -1.55 26.39 24.59
C ALA A 296 -2.96 25.78 24.44
N ARG A 297 -3.07 24.54 23.96
CA ARG A 297 -4.32 23.76 23.95
C ARG A 297 -4.41 22.73 25.10
N SER A 298 -3.34 22.59 25.89
CA SER A 298 -3.15 21.64 27.00
C SER A 298 -3.36 20.16 26.62
N MET A 299 -2.80 19.75 25.47
CA MET A 299 -2.92 18.40 24.90
C MET A 299 -1.57 17.80 24.51
N CYS A 300 -1.46 16.47 24.55
CA CYS A 300 -0.26 15.77 24.10
C CYS A 300 -0.29 15.54 22.57
N VAL A 301 0.79 15.93 21.89
CA VAL A 301 0.98 15.89 20.44
C VAL A 301 2.29 15.18 20.07
N GLN A 302 2.52 14.85 18.78
CA GLN A 302 3.77 14.18 18.39
C GLN A 302 4.96 15.14 18.49
N CYS A 303 4.72 16.41 18.16
CA CYS A 303 5.70 17.48 18.11
C CYS A 303 4.98 18.84 18.15
N THR A 304 5.74 19.93 18.30
CA THR A 304 5.26 21.29 17.99
C THR A 304 6.30 22.03 17.15
N ALA A 305 5.94 23.19 16.61
CA ALA A 305 6.89 24.06 15.91
C ALA A 305 8.06 24.58 16.80
N ALA A 306 7.94 24.47 18.14
CA ALA A 306 9.02 24.76 19.07
C ALA A 306 9.87 23.51 19.42
N GLU A 307 9.30 22.31 19.26
CA GLU A 307 9.90 21.03 19.65
C GLU A 307 9.88 20.01 18.51
N THR A 308 10.45 20.41 17.37
CA THR A 308 10.64 19.53 16.20
C THR A 308 11.48 18.29 16.53
N ASN A 309 12.40 18.39 17.50
CA ASN A 309 13.28 17.31 17.97
C ASN A 309 12.54 16.09 18.59
N ALA A 310 11.21 16.16 18.77
CA ALA A 310 10.40 15.00 19.12
C ALA A 310 10.16 14.04 17.94
N CYS A 311 10.22 14.58 16.72
CA CYS A 311 10.25 13.83 15.46
C CYS A 311 11.66 13.25 15.20
N GLY A 312 11.77 12.27 14.30
CA GLY A 312 13.02 11.62 13.96
C GLY A 312 12.87 10.34 13.13
N ALA A 313 13.99 9.68 12.86
CA ALA A 313 14.10 8.62 11.84
C ALA A 313 13.55 9.12 10.47
N SER A 314 12.83 8.29 9.73
CA SER A 314 12.16 8.63 8.46
C SER A 314 10.93 9.54 8.60
N THR A 315 10.69 10.11 9.79
CA THR A 315 9.71 11.19 10.00
C THR A 315 10.30 12.30 10.88
N PRO A 316 11.22 13.13 10.36
CA PRO A 316 11.92 14.17 11.13
C PRO A 316 11.18 15.53 11.19
N VAL A 317 10.20 15.77 10.31
CA VAL A 317 9.56 17.09 10.16
C VAL A 317 8.30 17.18 11.02
N CYS A 318 8.13 18.25 11.80
CA CYS A 318 6.87 18.53 12.45
C CYS A 318 5.91 19.27 11.51
N GLY A 319 4.78 18.67 11.19
CA GLY A 319 3.75 19.28 10.36
C GLY A 319 2.92 20.33 11.10
N ALA A 320 2.20 21.16 10.34
CA ALA A 320 1.22 22.11 10.88
C ALA A 320 -0.02 21.43 11.51
N ASP A 321 -0.13 20.11 11.35
CA ASP A 321 -1.09 19.21 12.00
C ASP A 321 -0.52 18.53 13.27
N GLU A 322 0.68 18.94 13.73
CA GLU A 322 1.33 18.49 14.98
C GLU A 322 1.64 16.98 14.99
N GLN A 323 1.81 16.42 13.79
CA GLN A 323 2.30 15.06 13.50
C GLN A 323 3.70 15.09 12.87
N CYS A 324 4.44 13.99 13.01
CA CYS A 324 5.75 13.83 12.38
C CYS A 324 5.62 13.24 10.97
N HIS A 325 6.19 13.95 9.99
CA HIS A 325 6.22 13.57 8.57
C HIS A 325 7.65 13.35 8.08
N ALA A 326 7.79 12.63 6.97
CA ALA A 326 9.02 12.59 6.19
C ALA A 326 9.40 14.01 5.72
N CYS A 327 10.68 14.27 5.50
CA CYS A 327 11.07 15.43 4.71
C CYS A 327 10.64 15.25 3.24
N ALA A 328 10.31 16.35 2.58
CA ALA A 328 9.95 16.40 1.17
C ALA A 328 10.91 17.29 0.37
N VAL A 329 11.50 18.31 1.02
CA VAL A 329 12.53 19.18 0.45
C VAL A 329 13.69 19.36 1.42
N ASP A 330 14.85 19.71 0.88
CA ASP A 330 16.07 19.97 1.64
C ASP A 330 15.87 21.01 2.75
N ALA A 331 15.06 22.04 2.49
CA ALA A 331 14.73 23.11 3.44
C ALA A 331 13.95 22.64 4.69
N ASP A 332 13.37 21.43 4.68
CA ASP A 332 12.74 20.84 5.87
C ASP A 332 13.78 20.38 6.92
N CYS A 333 15.04 20.23 6.49
CA CYS A 333 16.14 19.67 7.27
C CYS A 333 17.13 20.74 7.73
N ALA A 334 17.55 20.69 9.00
CA ALA A 334 18.58 21.59 9.55
C ALA A 334 19.96 21.43 8.88
N SER A 335 20.18 20.33 8.17
CA SER A 335 21.35 20.03 7.33
C SER A 335 21.18 20.42 5.86
N LEU A 336 20.06 21.05 5.50
CA LEU A 336 19.66 21.32 4.12
C LEU A 336 19.78 20.07 3.21
N THR A 337 19.56 18.88 3.77
CA THR A 337 19.77 17.59 3.10
C THR A 337 18.64 16.61 3.49
N CYS A 338 17.64 16.50 2.64
CA CYS A 338 16.58 15.50 2.76
C CYS A 338 17.00 14.22 2.03
N LEU A 339 16.91 13.07 2.71
CA LEU A 339 17.33 11.77 2.18
C LEU A 339 16.14 10.99 1.55
N PRO A 340 16.39 10.11 0.58
CA PRO A 340 15.32 9.37 -0.13
C PRO A 340 14.45 8.43 0.72
N ASP A 341 14.82 8.17 1.97
CA ASP A 341 13.98 7.43 2.92
C ASP A 341 13.05 8.33 3.75
N GLY A 342 13.06 9.65 3.49
CA GLY A 342 12.30 10.66 4.23
C GLY A 342 12.99 11.18 5.50
N SER A 343 14.21 10.73 5.79
CA SER A 343 15.00 11.21 6.94
C SER A 343 15.86 12.44 6.59
N CYS A 344 16.20 13.25 7.59
CA CYS A 344 17.15 14.34 7.43
C CYS A 344 18.57 13.88 7.73
N ALA A 345 19.54 14.24 6.91
CA ALA A 345 20.94 13.97 7.21
C ALA A 345 21.40 14.73 8.47
N SER A 346 22.40 14.20 9.18
CA SER A 346 23.00 14.86 10.33
C SER A 346 23.97 15.97 9.90
N VAL A 347 23.82 17.17 10.47
CA VAL A 347 24.57 18.38 10.05
C VAL A 347 26.09 18.18 10.08
N ILE A 348 26.60 17.38 11.03
CA ILE A 348 28.04 17.12 11.20
C ILE A 348 28.60 16.09 10.20
N ASP A 349 27.76 15.22 9.65
CA ASP A 349 28.15 14.09 8.81
C ASP A 349 28.06 14.40 7.30
N VAL A 350 27.51 15.58 6.97
CA VAL A 350 27.47 16.16 5.63
C VAL A 350 28.70 17.04 5.36
N LEU A 351 29.16 17.06 4.11
CA LEU A 351 30.12 17.99 3.53
C LEU A 351 29.40 18.87 2.50
N TYR A 352 29.44 20.19 2.70
CA TYR A 352 28.69 21.17 1.90
C TYR A 352 29.57 21.69 0.76
N VAL A 353 29.16 21.45 -0.48
CA VAL A 353 29.99 21.62 -1.69
C VAL A 353 29.31 22.53 -2.71
N ASN A 354 30.05 23.52 -3.22
CA ASN A 354 29.64 24.49 -4.22
C ASN A 354 30.67 24.53 -5.37
N PRO A 355 30.30 24.77 -6.64
CA PRO A 355 31.28 24.84 -7.73
C PRO A 355 32.27 26.02 -7.60
N ASP A 356 31.84 27.15 -7.02
CA ASP A 356 32.67 28.31 -6.70
C ASP A 356 33.31 28.22 -5.29
N GLY A 357 33.11 27.10 -4.57
CA GLY A 357 33.61 26.88 -3.22
C GLY A 357 35.14 26.72 -3.15
N SER A 358 35.75 27.10 -2.03
CA SER A 358 37.21 27.09 -1.89
C SER A 358 37.78 25.69 -1.58
N ASP A 359 38.97 25.40 -2.11
CA ASP A 359 39.80 24.24 -1.71
C ASP A 359 40.25 24.30 -0.24
N THR A 360 40.22 25.49 0.38
CA THR A 360 40.64 25.69 1.78
C THR A 360 39.49 25.80 2.78
N ALA A 361 38.24 25.74 2.30
CA ALA A 361 37.05 25.84 3.16
C ALA A 361 36.85 24.58 4.03
N THR A 362 36.00 24.72 5.04
CA THR A 362 35.67 23.69 6.04
C THR A 362 34.56 22.73 5.59
N CYS A 363 33.87 23.03 4.49
CA CYS A 363 32.73 22.25 3.98
C CYS A 363 31.56 22.19 4.98
N MET A 364 31.21 23.33 5.57
CA MET A 364 30.15 23.51 6.59
C MET A 364 29.03 24.41 6.02
N PRO A 365 27.82 24.47 6.62
CA PRO A 365 26.68 25.24 6.07
C PRO A 365 26.95 26.74 5.80
N ASP A 366 27.86 27.36 6.55
CA ASP A 366 28.24 28.77 6.38
C ASP A 366 29.54 28.96 5.56
N ASP A 367 30.19 27.87 5.13
CA ASP A 367 31.53 27.83 4.51
C ASP A 367 31.66 26.63 3.55
N HIS A 368 30.93 26.74 2.42
CA HIS A 368 30.88 25.72 1.37
C HIS A 368 32.23 25.60 0.63
N CYS A 369 32.64 24.36 0.34
CA CYS A 369 33.95 24.06 -0.24
C CYS A 369 33.86 23.56 -1.69
N SER A 370 35.01 23.44 -2.35
CA SER A 370 35.08 22.87 -3.70
C SER A 370 34.69 21.38 -3.71
N LEU A 371 34.27 20.85 -4.86
CA LEU A 371 34.00 19.42 -5.01
C LEU A 371 35.24 18.55 -4.78
N ALA A 372 36.42 19.01 -5.22
CA ALA A 372 37.70 18.34 -4.95
C ALA A 372 38.01 18.30 -3.44
N ARG A 373 37.69 19.39 -2.73
CA ARG A 373 37.87 19.49 -1.28
C ARG A 373 36.91 18.59 -0.52
N GLY A 374 35.64 18.55 -0.88
CA GLY A 374 34.66 17.62 -0.32
C GLY A 374 35.11 16.16 -0.46
N LEU A 375 35.51 15.74 -1.66
CA LEU A 375 36.02 14.38 -1.92
C LEU A 375 37.31 14.08 -1.13
N SER A 376 38.17 15.07 -0.88
CA SER A 376 39.38 14.92 -0.04
C SER A 376 39.12 14.72 1.46
N LEU A 377 37.88 14.92 1.92
CA LEU A 377 37.47 14.84 3.32
C LEU A 377 36.57 13.64 3.65
N ILE A 378 36.32 12.75 2.68
CA ILE A 378 35.64 11.47 2.94
C ILE A 378 36.60 10.53 3.68
N ASP A 379 36.29 10.23 4.93
CA ASP A 379 37.10 9.40 5.84
C ASP A 379 36.35 8.18 6.43
N GLY A 380 35.12 7.95 5.97
CA GLY A 380 34.24 6.89 6.47
C GLY A 380 33.45 7.26 7.75
N THR A 381 33.76 8.39 8.40
CA THR A 381 32.88 9.03 9.38
C THR A 381 32.02 10.09 8.67
N LYS A 382 32.64 10.94 7.85
CA LYS A 382 31.95 11.74 6.84
C LYS A 382 31.85 10.93 5.56
N SER A 383 30.63 10.58 5.20
CA SER A 383 30.30 9.83 3.98
C SER A 383 29.33 10.56 3.05
N THR A 384 28.66 11.63 3.51
CA THR A 384 27.65 12.34 2.71
C THR A 384 28.22 13.66 2.16
N ILE A 385 28.15 13.84 0.85
CA ILE A 385 28.41 15.13 0.17
C ILE A 385 27.07 15.70 -0.29
N ARG A 386 26.79 16.93 0.11
CA ARG A 386 25.68 17.74 -0.41
C ARG A 386 26.22 18.68 -1.46
N LEU A 387 25.76 18.53 -2.71
CA LEU A 387 25.94 19.53 -3.76
C LEU A 387 24.85 20.61 -3.63
N ASP A 388 25.22 21.87 -3.86
CA ASP A 388 24.27 22.94 -4.15
C ASP A 388 23.65 22.77 -5.55
N ALA A 389 22.47 23.36 -5.76
CA ALA A 389 21.80 23.43 -7.05
C ALA A 389 22.58 24.31 -8.06
N ALA A 390 23.56 23.72 -8.73
CA ALA A 390 24.46 24.40 -9.66
C ALA A 390 25.09 23.45 -10.71
N HIS A 391 25.75 24.02 -11.71
CA HIS A 391 26.54 23.27 -12.70
C HIS A 391 27.99 23.09 -12.23
N TYR A 392 28.41 21.83 -12.07
CA TYR A 392 29.77 21.42 -11.72
C TYR A 392 30.53 21.05 -12.99
N GLY A 393 31.08 22.07 -13.67
CA GLY A 393 31.85 21.91 -14.90
C GLY A 393 33.19 21.20 -14.67
N LEU A 394 33.38 20.05 -15.34
CA LEU A 394 34.54 19.19 -15.22
C LEU A 394 35.49 19.35 -16.42
N LEU A 395 36.77 19.61 -16.12
CA LEU A 395 37.88 19.56 -17.09
C LEU A 395 38.46 18.14 -17.28
N GLY A 396 37.91 17.14 -16.58
CA GLY A 396 38.43 15.78 -16.50
C GLY A 396 37.37 14.79 -16.06
N THR A 397 37.72 13.52 -15.87
CA THR A 397 36.79 12.52 -15.34
C THR A 397 36.72 12.66 -13.83
N LEU A 398 35.52 12.83 -13.28
CA LEU A 398 35.31 12.80 -11.84
C LEU A 398 35.33 11.35 -11.37
N THR A 399 36.38 10.97 -10.63
CA THR A 399 36.44 9.67 -9.94
C THR A 399 35.96 9.85 -8.51
N LEU A 400 35.07 8.98 -8.05
CA LEU A 400 34.65 8.92 -6.64
C LEU A 400 35.49 7.85 -5.93
N PRO A 401 36.52 8.20 -5.14
CA PRO A 401 37.59 7.26 -4.78
C PRO A 401 37.30 6.41 -3.53
N ASN A 402 36.28 6.78 -2.75
CA ASN A 402 35.93 6.21 -1.45
C ASN A 402 34.41 6.01 -1.38
N ASP A 403 33.96 5.10 -0.50
CA ASP A 403 32.54 4.90 -0.19
C ASP A 403 31.88 6.22 0.26
N LEU A 404 30.87 6.66 -0.50
CA LEU A 404 30.16 7.91 -0.24
C LEU A 404 28.74 7.95 -0.80
N HIS A 405 27.97 8.89 -0.28
CA HIS A 405 26.62 9.25 -0.68
C HIS A 405 26.66 10.69 -1.21
N LEU A 406 26.31 10.91 -2.47
CA LEU A 406 26.26 12.22 -3.09
C LEU A 406 24.80 12.60 -3.33
N VAL A 407 24.35 13.62 -2.60
CA VAL A 407 23.00 14.18 -2.69
C VAL A 407 23.12 15.54 -3.38
N GLY A 408 22.40 15.76 -4.47
CA GLY A 408 22.55 16.97 -5.27
C GLY A 408 21.30 17.33 -6.06
N ARG A 409 20.25 17.76 -5.36
CA ARG A 409 19.00 18.22 -5.99
C ARG A 409 19.26 19.46 -6.85
N ASP A 410 18.84 19.38 -8.12
CA ASP A 410 19.12 20.36 -9.17
C ASP A 410 20.63 20.62 -9.43
N ALA A 411 21.52 19.73 -8.96
CA ALA A 411 22.94 19.76 -9.25
C ALA A 411 23.25 19.00 -10.55
N VAL A 412 24.09 19.59 -11.41
CA VAL A 412 24.46 19.03 -12.72
C VAL A 412 25.97 18.79 -12.74
N ILE A 413 26.39 17.52 -12.73
CA ILE A 413 27.78 17.11 -12.96
C ILE A 413 27.98 17.03 -14.48
N ASP A 414 28.82 17.92 -15.01
CA ASP A 414 28.88 18.20 -16.44
C ASP A 414 30.32 18.16 -16.98
N ARG A 415 30.60 17.29 -17.96
CA ARG A 415 31.92 17.18 -18.59
C ARG A 415 32.07 17.91 -19.94
N ASP A 416 31.06 18.58 -20.50
CA ASP A 416 31.10 19.10 -21.89
C ASP A 416 32.35 19.92 -22.27
N THR A 417 32.98 20.61 -21.30
CA THR A 417 34.21 21.39 -21.51
C THR A 417 35.53 20.61 -21.47
N GLY A 418 35.53 19.37 -20.96
CA GLY A 418 36.72 18.52 -20.79
C GLY A 418 37.09 17.66 -22.02
N GLY A 419 36.29 17.70 -23.09
CA GLY A 419 36.46 16.88 -24.30
C GLY A 419 36.33 15.37 -24.05
N SER A 420 36.66 14.55 -25.05
CA SER A 420 36.35 13.12 -25.02
C SER A 420 36.89 12.36 -23.80
N GLY A 421 35.99 11.61 -23.17
CA GLY A 421 36.22 10.91 -21.91
C GLY A 421 34.93 10.79 -21.10
N ILE A 422 34.99 10.03 -20.01
CA ILE A 422 33.85 9.69 -19.15
C ILE A 422 33.58 10.85 -18.17
N ALA A 423 32.32 11.18 -17.89
CA ALA A 423 31.97 12.19 -16.91
C ALA A 423 32.26 11.69 -15.47
N LEU A 424 31.60 10.61 -15.05
CA LEU A 424 31.72 10.02 -13.71
C LEU A 424 32.28 8.59 -13.75
N ALA A 425 33.29 8.31 -12.92
CA ALA A 425 33.90 7.00 -12.76
C ALA A 425 33.78 6.47 -11.32
N ILE A 426 33.25 5.26 -11.21
CA ILE A 426 33.12 4.49 -9.96
C ILE A 426 34.20 3.38 -10.00
N PRO A 427 35.28 3.48 -9.20
CA PRO A 427 36.39 2.53 -9.18
C PRO A 427 36.06 1.28 -8.36
N ASP A 428 36.93 0.28 -8.43
CA ASP A 428 36.69 -1.03 -7.86
C ASP A 428 36.63 -1.04 -6.33
N SER A 429 35.87 -2.00 -5.80
CA SER A 429 35.63 -2.21 -4.36
C SER A 429 34.93 -1.05 -3.62
N THR A 430 34.39 -0.04 -4.32
CA THR A 430 33.64 1.07 -3.70
C THR A 430 32.14 0.83 -3.58
N THR A 431 31.51 1.53 -2.64
CA THR A 431 30.05 1.59 -2.43
C THR A 431 29.57 3.03 -2.57
N ILE A 432 28.91 3.35 -3.69
CA ILE A 432 28.46 4.71 -4.01
C ILE A 432 26.93 4.79 -4.09
N SER A 433 26.35 5.83 -3.50
CA SER A 433 24.95 6.24 -3.73
C SER A 433 24.92 7.64 -4.35
N LEU A 434 24.15 7.84 -5.42
CA LEU A 434 23.93 9.12 -6.09
C LEU A 434 22.43 9.44 -6.11
N ASP A 435 22.08 10.66 -5.72
CA ASP A 435 20.70 11.02 -5.40
C ASP A 435 20.33 12.44 -5.87
N TYR A 436 19.21 12.54 -6.59
CA TYR A 436 18.65 13.76 -7.19
C TYR A 436 19.54 14.51 -8.21
N VAL A 437 20.71 13.97 -8.52
CA VAL A 437 21.75 14.59 -9.35
C VAL A 437 21.59 14.30 -10.85
N THR A 438 21.99 15.25 -11.70
CA THR A 438 22.13 15.04 -13.15
C THR A 438 23.59 14.79 -13.53
N VAL A 439 23.87 13.83 -14.42
CA VAL A 439 25.20 13.50 -14.95
C VAL A 439 25.20 13.57 -16.47
N GLN A 440 26.05 14.43 -17.05
CA GLN A 440 26.12 14.69 -18.49
C GLN A 440 27.53 15.03 -19.00
N GLY A 441 27.65 15.15 -20.32
CA GLY A 441 28.85 15.65 -21.01
C GLY A 441 30.02 14.67 -21.16
N GLY A 442 29.81 13.37 -20.93
CA GLY A 442 30.75 12.35 -21.39
C GLY A 442 30.85 12.38 -22.92
N ASP A 443 32.02 12.64 -23.50
CA ASP A 443 32.19 12.91 -24.94
C ASP A 443 32.96 11.81 -25.70
N GLY A 444 32.65 11.64 -26.98
CA GLY A 444 33.13 10.55 -27.85
C GLY A 444 32.49 9.20 -27.53
N SER A 445 32.78 8.18 -28.34
CA SER A 445 32.11 6.86 -28.25
C SER A 445 32.42 6.06 -26.98
N GLY A 446 33.51 6.37 -26.28
CA GLY A 446 33.83 5.88 -24.93
C GLY A 446 33.45 6.84 -23.81
N GLY A 447 32.83 7.98 -24.13
CA GLY A 447 32.42 9.03 -23.21
C GLY A 447 31.13 8.66 -22.49
N HIS A 448 31.22 7.71 -21.56
CA HIS A 448 30.08 7.33 -20.74
C HIS A 448 29.69 8.44 -19.75
N GLY A 449 28.41 8.54 -19.41
CA GLY A 449 27.96 9.39 -18.31
C GLY A 449 28.48 8.86 -16.98
N ILE A 450 28.15 7.60 -16.68
CA ILE A 450 28.69 6.86 -15.53
C ILE A 450 29.36 5.58 -16.03
N ARG A 451 30.61 5.34 -15.63
CA ARG A 451 31.26 4.02 -15.72
C ARG A 451 31.45 3.42 -14.34
N CYS A 452 30.93 2.21 -14.12
CA CYS A 452 31.13 1.41 -12.93
C CYS A 452 31.98 0.17 -13.24
N THR A 453 32.89 -0.21 -12.35
CA THR A 453 33.71 -1.43 -12.50
C THR A 453 33.94 -2.11 -11.15
N ASN A 454 33.45 -3.35 -10.98
CA ASN A 454 33.61 -4.18 -9.76
C ASN A 454 33.29 -3.42 -8.44
N ALA A 455 32.11 -2.82 -8.38
CA ALA A 455 31.70 -1.92 -7.28
C ALA A 455 30.17 -2.01 -7.02
N THR A 456 29.69 -1.34 -5.97
CA THR A 456 28.25 -1.16 -5.72
C THR A 456 27.85 0.27 -6.06
N LEU A 457 26.84 0.44 -6.93
CA LEU A 457 26.32 1.74 -7.32
C LEU A 457 24.80 1.77 -7.15
N THR A 458 24.29 2.73 -6.38
CA THR A 458 22.86 3.00 -6.21
C THR A 458 22.52 4.37 -6.79
N LEU A 459 21.51 4.46 -7.65
CA LEU A 459 20.97 5.68 -8.24
C LEU A 459 19.50 5.84 -7.85
N ARG A 460 19.09 6.98 -7.28
CA ARG A 460 17.67 7.28 -7.01
C ARG A 460 17.33 8.72 -7.42
N GLU A 461 16.27 8.90 -8.20
CA GLU A 461 15.89 10.18 -8.82
C GLU A 461 17.05 10.85 -9.61
N VAL A 462 17.96 10.04 -10.19
CA VAL A 462 19.11 10.51 -10.96
C VAL A 462 18.73 10.69 -12.43
N THR A 463 19.27 11.71 -13.09
CA THR A 463 19.19 11.87 -14.55
C THR A 463 20.55 11.65 -15.21
N VAL A 464 20.67 10.73 -16.16
CA VAL A 464 21.91 10.47 -16.91
C VAL A 464 21.70 10.74 -18.40
N GLN A 465 22.26 11.85 -18.89
CA GLN A 465 21.83 12.42 -20.18
C GLN A 465 22.93 12.95 -21.09
N GLY A 466 22.64 12.98 -22.40
CA GLY A 466 23.42 13.69 -23.42
C GLY A 466 24.81 13.11 -23.75
N ASN A 467 25.19 11.99 -23.15
CA ASN A 467 26.54 11.44 -23.28
C ASN A 467 26.79 10.80 -24.66
N GLY A 468 28.00 10.94 -25.20
CA GLY A 468 28.45 10.38 -26.48
C GLY A 468 28.69 8.86 -26.46
N GLY A 469 28.98 8.31 -25.29
CA GLY A 469 29.00 6.87 -25.04
C GLY A 469 27.63 6.36 -24.57
N ALA A 470 27.62 5.15 -23.99
CA ALA A 470 26.46 4.69 -23.23
C ALA A 470 26.22 5.57 -21.99
N GLY A 471 24.97 5.81 -21.61
CA GLY A 471 24.63 6.62 -20.43
C GLY A 471 25.24 6.05 -19.15
N ILE A 472 24.94 4.79 -18.86
CA ILE A 472 25.57 3.99 -17.81
C ILE A 472 26.28 2.79 -18.44
N HIS A 473 27.55 2.58 -18.09
CA HIS A 473 28.33 1.39 -18.44
C HIS A 473 28.80 0.70 -17.15
N SER A 474 28.19 -0.43 -16.83
CA SER A 474 28.52 -1.29 -15.69
C SER A 474 29.32 -2.51 -16.13
N THR A 475 30.36 -2.85 -15.38
CA THR A 475 31.12 -4.11 -15.53
C THR A 475 31.35 -4.73 -14.17
N ASP A 476 30.77 -5.91 -13.93
CA ASP A 476 30.80 -6.66 -12.67
C ASP A 476 30.34 -5.87 -11.42
N CYS A 477 29.54 -4.81 -11.59
CA CYS A 477 28.97 -4.06 -10.48
C CYS A 477 27.65 -4.65 -9.97
N GLN A 478 27.33 -4.37 -8.71
CA GLN A 478 25.96 -4.43 -8.21
C GLN A 478 25.30 -3.06 -8.47
N LEU A 479 24.46 -2.97 -9.50
CA LEU A 479 23.85 -1.71 -9.95
C LEU A 479 22.38 -1.67 -9.55
N THR A 480 22.02 -0.73 -8.66
CA THR A 480 20.63 -0.42 -8.30
C THR A 480 20.22 0.93 -8.88
N ILE A 481 19.07 1.00 -9.52
CA ILE A 481 18.51 2.20 -10.12
C ILE A 481 17.01 2.25 -9.80
N SER A 482 16.55 3.36 -9.22
CA SER A 482 15.11 3.60 -9.00
C SER A 482 14.68 5.03 -9.33
N HIS A 483 13.43 5.22 -9.77
CA HIS A 483 12.83 6.56 -9.99
C HIS A 483 13.65 7.47 -10.91
N SER A 484 14.52 6.90 -11.77
CA SER A 484 15.60 7.62 -12.47
C SER A 484 15.34 7.71 -13.97
N GLN A 485 15.98 8.69 -14.63
CA GLN A 485 15.85 8.93 -16.07
C GLN A 485 17.18 8.75 -16.79
N ILE A 486 17.23 7.86 -17.79
CA ILE A 486 18.41 7.64 -18.62
C ILE A 486 18.04 8.02 -20.05
N VAL A 487 18.49 9.20 -20.49
CA VAL A 487 17.83 9.95 -21.57
C VAL A 487 18.78 10.52 -22.62
N SER A 488 18.44 10.35 -23.90
CA SER A 488 19.10 11.03 -25.04
C SER A 488 20.63 10.84 -25.13
N ASN A 489 21.15 9.71 -24.64
CA ASN A 489 22.56 9.35 -24.84
C ASN A 489 22.77 8.81 -26.27
N GLN A 490 23.95 9.04 -26.86
CA GLN A 490 24.26 8.61 -28.23
C GLN A 490 24.61 7.11 -28.30
N GLY A 491 25.13 6.53 -27.21
CA GLY A 491 25.27 5.10 -27.05
C GLY A 491 23.97 4.43 -26.53
N ILE A 492 24.14 3.26 -25.93
CA ILE A 492 23.05 2.54 -25.23
C ILE A 492 22.71 3.30 -23.93
N GLY A 493 21.44 3.32 -23.50
CA GLY A 493 21.05 3.95 -22.24
C GLY A 493 21.78 3.32 -21.04
N ILE A 494 21.52 2.04 -20.80
CA ILE A 494 22.15 1.25 -19.72
C ILE A 494 22.81 0.01 -20.32
N MET A 495 24.13 -0.14 -20.12
CA MET A 495 24.89 -1.34 -20.48
C MET A 495 25.41 -2.00 -19.21
N VAL A 496 25.14 -3.29 -19.03
CA VAL A 496 25.58 -4.11 -17.88
C VAL A 496 26.26 -5.37 -18.39
N ILE A 497 27.51 -5.57 -17.98
CA ILE A 497 28.34 -6.73 -18.33
C ILE A 497 28.73 -7.43 -17.02
N ASP A 498 28.26 -8.66 -16.83
CA ASP A 498 28.35 -9.41 -15.57
C ASP A 498 27.78 -8.63 -14.37
N GLY A 499 28.04 -9.05 -13.13
CA GLY A 499 27.44 -8.41 -11.94
C GLY A 499 25.91 -8.57 -11.86
N SER A 500 25.21 -7.50 -11.44
CA SER A 500 23.75 -7.46 -11.33
C SER A 500 23.13 -6.10 -11.70
N LEU A 501 21.87 -6.12 -12.11
CA LEU A 501 21.03 -4.94 -12.32
C LEU A 501 19.71 -5.05 -11.56
N ALA A 502 19.46 -4.18 -10.60
CA ALA A 502 18.12 -3.87 -10.11
C ALA A 502 17.67 -2.54 -10.77
N LEU A 503 16.71 -2.60 -11.69
CA LEU A 503 16.08 -1.44 -12.32
C LEU A 503 14.61 -1.44 -11.89
N THR A 504 14.15 -0.31 -11.34
CA THR A 504 12.76 -0.19 -10.89
C THR A 504 12.20 1.20 -11.13
N ARG A 505 10.92 1.30 -11.51
CA ARG A 505 10.18 2.58 -11.62
C ARG A 505 10.96 3.68 -12.38
N SER A 506 11.73 3.30 -13.39
CA SER A 506 12.67 4.19 -14.08
C SER A 506 12.34 4.32 -15.57
N VAL A 507 12.77 5.42 -16.18
CA VAL A 507 12.47 5.74 -17.59
C VAL A 507 13.76 5.77 -18.41
N VAL A 508 13.89 4.84 -19.35
CA VAL A 508 15.03 4.77 -20.28
C VAL A 508 14.54 5.18 -21.66
N PHE A 509 14.93 6.36 -22.16
CA PHE A 509 14.37 6.88 -23.41
C PHE A 509 15.30 7.66 -24.35
N ALA A 510 14.97 7.64 -25.65
CA ALA A 510 15.66 8.35 -26.72
C ALA A 510 17.17 8.02 -26.92
N ASN A 511 17.68 6.98 -26.26
CA ASN A 511 19.10 6.58 -26.34
C ASN A 511 19.41 5.90 -27.68
N GLN A 512 20.27 6.51 -28.51
CA GLN A 512 20.41 6.17 -29.93
C GLN A 512 21.04 4.79 -30.20
N GLY A 513 21.85 4.27 -29.27
CA GLY A 513 22.44 2.94 -29.38
C GLY A 513 21.54 1.78 -28.94
N GLY A 514 20.38 2.08 -28.33
CA GLY A 514 19.46 1.11 -27.72
C GLY A 514 19.15 1.47 -26.25
N GLY A 515 18.10 0.91 -25.67
CA GLY A 515 17.67 1.23 -24.30
C GLY A 515 18.54 0.58 -23.24
N VAL A 516 18.32 -0.71 -22.99
CA VAL A 516 19.01 -1.48 -21.95
C VAL A 516 19.67 -2.73 -22.55
N SER A 517 20.93 -2.98 -22.19
CA SER A 517 21.68 -4.19 -22.57
C SER A 517 22.22 -4.89 -21.33
N ILE A 518 21.83 -6.15 -21.14
CA ILE A 518 22.19 -6.99 -19.99
C ILE A 518 22.95 -8.21 -20.52
N ILE A 519 24.21 -8.35 -20.17
CA ILE A 519 25.13 -9.38 -20.69
C ILE A 519 25.68 -10.16 -19.50
N GLY A 520 25.39 -11.46 -19.40
CA GLY A 520 25.90 -12.37 -18.35
C GLY A 520 25.25 -12.22 -16.95
N ALA A 521 24.87 -11.00 -16.58
CA ALA A 521 24.40 -10.59 -15.25
C ALA A 521 23.17 -11.35 -14.71
N THR A 522 22.92 -11.22 -13.40
CA THR A 522 21.57 -11.34 -12.83
C THR A 522 20.80 -10.03 -13.00
N TYR A 523 19.47 -10.07 -12.99
CA TYR A 523 18.68 -8.85 -13.08
C TYR A 523 17.32 -8.97 -12.38
N ASP A 524 16.87 -7.84 -11.86
CA ASP A 524 15.53 -7.58 -11.33
C ASP A 524 15.06 -6.29 -12.02
N VAL A 525 14.16 -6.40 -12.99
CA VAL A 525 13.74 -5.29 -13.85
C VAL A 525 12.22 -5.23 -13.77
N GLU A 526 11.70 -4.32 -12.97
CA GLU A 526 10.27 -4.22 -12.69
C GLU A 526 9.72 -2.80 -12.78
N ASN A 527 8.52 -2.67 -13.35
CA ASN A 527 7.76 -1.42 -13.30
C ASN A 527 8.40 -0.26 -14.11
N ASP A 528 9.22 -0.58 -15.12
CA ASP A 528 10.01 0.39 -15.89
C ASP A 528 9.40 0.76 -17.25
N ILE A 529 9.73 1.96 -17.75
CA ILE A 529 9.32 2.45 -19.07
C ILE A 529 10.55 2.59 -19.98
N VAL A 530 10.67 1.71 -20.97
CA VAL A 530 11.79 1.68 -21.94
C VAL A 530 11.28 2.06 -23.32
N ILE A 531 11.42 3.33 -23.70
CA ILE A 531 10.69 3.92 -24.84
C ILE A 531 11.55 4.70 -25.83
N LYS A 532 11.22 4.62 -27.12
CA LYS A 532 11.83 5.44 -28.20
C LYS A 532 13.36 5.36 -28.31
N ASN A 533 13.99 4.29 -27.78
CA ASN A 533 15.43 4.05 -27.89
C ASN A 533 15.81 3.35 -29.21
N GLY A 534 17.10 3.35 -29.52
CA GLY A 534 17.68 2.78 -30.73
C GLY A 534 17.53 3.68 -31.96
N GLY A 535 18.14 3.28 -33.07
CA GLY A 535 18.30 4.13 -34.24
C GLY A 535 18.98 3.42 -35.42
N PRO A 536 19.40 4.15 -36.47
CA PRO A 536 19.88 3.55 -37.72
C PRO A 536 21.13 2.65 -37.60
N ASN A 537 21.84 2.69 -36.47
CA ASN A 537 23.05 1.93 -36.20
C ASN A 537 22.96 1.04 -34.94
N SER A 538 21.80 0.97 -34.26
CA SER A 538 21.67 0.15 -33.05
C SER A 538 21.56 -1.34 -33.39
N LEU A 539 21.95 -2.21 -32.46
CA LEU A 539 21.84 -3.67 -32.60
C LEU A 539 20.50 -4.23 -32.08
N PHE A 540 19.76 -3.39 -31.35
CA PHE A 540 18.43 -3.62 -30.79
C PHE A 540 17.77 -2.25 -30.55
N GLY A 541 16.47 -2.24 -30.21
CA GLY A 541 15.76 -1.02 -29.80
C GLY A 541 15.64 -0.89 -28.29
N GLY A 542 14.64 -1.56 -27.70
CA GLY A 542 14.31 -1.46 -26.27
C GLY A 542 15.30 -2.16 -25.35
N LEU A 543 15.29 -3.50 -25.37
CA LEU A 543 16.04 -4.34 -24.42
C LEU A 543 16.78 -5.48 -25.13
N ALA A 544 18.01 -5.75 -24.72
CA ALA A 544 18.76 -6.95 -25.11
C ALA A 544 19.28 -7.71 -23.88
N ILE A 545 18.84 -8.95 -23.70
CA ILE A 545 19.29 -9.90 -22.67
C ILE A 545 20.21 -10.92 -23.35
N SER A 546 21.43 -11.10 -22.83
CA SER A 546 22.48 -11.89 -23.49
C SER A 546 23.32 -12.76 -22.54
N LEU A 547 23.87 -13.85 -23.08
CA LEU A 547 24.81 -14.77 -22.42
C LEU A 547 24.29 -15.43 -21.11
N VAL A 548 22.98 -15.66 -21.01
CA VAL A 548 22.36 -16.26 -19.81
C VAL A 548 22.60 -17.77 -19.77
N GLY A 549 23.74 -18.16 -19.18
CA GLY A 549 24.20 -19.54 -19.06
C GLY A 549 23.92 -20.25 -17.73
N THR A 550 23.63 -19.51 -16.66
CA THR A 550 23.55 -20.03 -15.28
C THR A 550 22.17 -19.89 -14.65
N PRO A 551 21.64 -20.91 -13.95
CA PRO A 551 20.44 -20.78 -13.14
C PRO A 551 20.63 -19.79 -11.99
N ALA A 552 19.89 -18.69 -12.04
CA ALA A 552 19.75 -17.69 -10.98
C ALA A 552 18.37 -17.04 -11.10
N VAL A 553 17.88 -16.46 -10.01
CA VAL A 553 16.64 -15.64 -10.05
C VAL A 553 16.88 -14.45 -10.97
N ARG A 554 15.96 -14.27 -11.92
CA ARG A 554 15.92 -13.15 -12.86
C ARG A 554 14.47 -12.77 -13.06
N VAL A 555 14.12 -11.49 -12.91
CA VAL A 555 12.74 -11.02 -12.95
C VAL A 555 12.60 -9.95 -14.02
N PHE A 556 11.57 -10.09 -14.86
CA PHE A 556 11.14 -9.07 -15.80
C PHE A 556 9.62 -8.99 -15.75
N SER A 557 9.07 -7.99 -15.03
CA SER A 557 7.64 -7.88 -14.81
C SER A 557 7.11 -6.43 -14.76
N PHE A 558 5.85 -6.19 -15.15
CA PHE A 558 5.25 -4.85 -15.20
C PHE A 558 6.04 -3.80 -16.00
N ASN A 559 6.75 -4.18 -17.07
CA ASN A 559 7.53 -3.23 -17.87
C ASN A 559 6.77 -2.79 -19.12
N THR A 560 6.96 -1.53 -19.55
CA THR A 560 6.41 -0.98 -20.80
C THR A 560 7.55 -0.70 -21.79
N VAL A 561 7.70 -1.56 -22.79
CA VAL A 561 8.73 -1.47 -23.84
C VAL A 561 8.07 -1.06 -25.17
N ALA A 562 8.11 0.23 -25.53
CA ALA A 562 7.32 0.75 -26.64
C ALA A 562 8.00 1.82 -27.52
N GLN A 563 7.63 1.88 -28.80
CA GLN A 563 8.12 2.87 -29.78
C GLN A 563 9.64 2.89 -30.04
N ASN A 564 10.39 1.92 -29.48
CA ASN A 564 11.82 1.76 -29.75
C ASN A 564 12.06 1.34 -31.21
N GLN A 565 13.22 1.69 -31.77
CA GLN A 565 13.57 1.50 -33.18
C GLN A 565 14.86 0.69 -33.31
N ALA A 566 14.97 -0.09 -34.38
CA ALA A 566 16.21 -0.78 -34.74
C ALA A 566 16.24 -1.04 -36.26
N PRO A 567 17.41 -1.29 -36.87
CA PRO A 567 17.52 -1.60 -38.29
C PRO A 567 16.78 -2.89 -38.68
N ILE A 568 16.28 -2.96 -39.93
CA ILE A 568 15.60 -4.14 -40.47
C ILE A 568 16.53 -5.36 -40.38
N GLY A 569 16.05 -6.44 -39.77
CA GLY A 569 16.85 -7.63 -39.47
C GLY A 569 17.45 -7.66 -38.06
N THR A 570 17.11 -6.69 -37.20
CA THR A 570 17.36 -6.69 -35.76
C THR A 570 16.05 -6.48 -34.99
N THR A 571 16.07 -6.67 -33.67
CA THR A 571 14.87 -6.64 -32.82
C THR A 571 14.64 -5.25 -32.21
N PRO A 572 13.59 -4.50 -32.60
CA PRO A 572 13.30 -3.20 -32.00
C PRO A 572 12.69 -3.28 -30.60
N GLY A 573 11.98 -4.35 -30.23
CA GLY A 573 11.42 -4.52 -28.88
C GLY A 573 12.41 -5.16 -27.89
N VAL A 574 12.22 -6.46 -27.60
CA VAL A 574 13.04 -7.23 -26.65
C VAL A 574 13.75 -8.41 -27.34
N LEU A 575 15.08 -8.44 -27.27
CA LEU A 575 15.95 -9.49 -27.80
C LEU A 575 16.51 -10.38 -26.68
N CYS A 576 16.32 -11.70 -26.79
CA CYS A 576 16.97 -12.71 -25.99
C CYS A 576 18.00 -13.50 -26.82
N ASN A 577 19.29 -13.24 -26.61
CA ASN A 577 20.38 -13.77 -27.42
C ASN A 577 21.32 -14.67 -26.60
N VAL A 578 21.64 -15.88 -27.10
CA VAL A 578 22.48 -16.86 -26.36
C VAL A 578 21.97 -17.12 -24.93
N VAL A 579 20.65 -17.28 -24.78
CA VAL A 579 20.01 -17.69 -23.52
C VAL A 579 19.92 -19.22 -23.52
N THR A 580 20.61 -19.91 -22.60
CA THR A 580 20.59 -21.39 -22.51
C THR A 580 19.83 -21.92 -21.30
N THR A 581 19.63 -21.10 -20.26
CA THR A 581 18.69 -21.36 -19.17
C THR A 581 17.36 -20.66 -19.46
N PRO A 582 16.20 -21.34 -19.39
CA PRO A 582 14.90 -20.71 -19.59
C PRO A 582 14.63 -19.51 -18.67
N LEU A 583 14.12 -18.44 -19.26
CA LEU A 583 13.65 -17.22 -18.60
C LEU A 583 12.13 -17.13 -18.70
N ALA A 584 11.50 -16.63 -17.65
CA ALA A 584 10.09 -16.26 -17.62
C ALA A 584 9.98 -14.74 -17.51
N LEU A 585 9.22 -14.13 -18.42
CA LEU A 585 8.96 -12.70 -18.51
C LEU A 585 7.44 -12.54 -18.47
N SER A 586 6.90 -11.61 -17.68
CA SER A 586 5.45 -11.55 -17.48
C SER A 586 4.87 -10.15 -17.24
N SER A 587 3.54 -10.05 -17.23
CA SER A 587 2.80 -8.85 -16.79
C SER A 587 3.21 -7.56 -17.51
N SER A 588 3.77 -7.63 -18.72
CA SER A 588 4.49 -6.52 -19.38
C SER A 588 3.89 -6.19 -20.75
N ILE A 589 4.12 -4.97 -21.23
CA ILE A 589 3.73 -4.53 -22.58
C ILE A 589 4.99 -4.43 -23.46
N VAL A 590 4.96 -5.07 -24.64
CA VAL A 590 5.98 -4.91 -25.69
C VAL A 590 5.29 -4.61 -27.01
N PHE A 591 5.05 -3.32 -27.28
CA PHE A 591 4.11 -2.88 -28.32
C PHE A 591 4.57 -1.62 -29.07
N ASP A 592 4.16 -1.46 -30.34
CA ASP A 592 4.48 -0.32 -31.22
C ASP A 592 5.99 -0.04 -31.39
N ASN A 593 6.86 -1.00 -31.08
CA ASN A 593 8.27 -0.91 -31.48
C ASN A 593 8.37 -1.09 -33.00
N GLY A 594 9.44 -0.56 -33.61
CA GLY A 594 9.60 -0.34 -35.04
C GLY A 594 9.56 -1.55 -35.98
N ALA A 595 10.06 -1.36 -37.20
CA ALA A 595 9.91 -2.32 -38.31
C ALA A 595 10.68 -3.65 -38.12
N GLY A 596 10.15 -4.53 -37.29
CA GLY A 596 10.72 -5.83 -36.95
C GLY A 596 9.87 -6.62 -35.95
N THR A 597 10.53 -7.54 -35.25
CA THR A 597 9.92 -8.42 -34.25
C THR A 597 9.78 -7.71 -32.91
N GLN A 598 8.63 -7.86 -32.22
CA GLN A 598 8.45 -7.25 -30.89
C GLN A 598 9.22 -8.02 -29.80
N VAL A 599 9.18 -9.36 -29.81
CA VAL A 599 9.98 -10.21 -28.91
C VAL A 599 10.67 -11.33 -29.69
N GLU A 600 11.99 -11.42 -29.59
CA GLU A 600 12.81 -12.35 -30.38
C GLU A 600 13.80 -13.11 -29.49
N GLY A 601 14.08 -14.36 -29.86
CA GLY A 601 15.06 -15.20 -29.18
C GLY A 601 14.55 -16.60 -28.83
N THR A 602 15.46 -17.42 -28.31
CA THR A 602 15.13 -18.73 -27.72
C THR A 602 15.09 -18.62 -26.20
N ASN A 603 14.40 -19.56 -25.55
CA ASN A 603 14.37 -19.73 -24.09
C ASN A 603 13.79 -18.56 -23.26
N CYS A 604 13.31 -17.48 -23.87
CA CYS A 604 12.48 -16.45 -23.23
C CYS A 604 10.99 -16.77 -23.40
N THR A 605 10.33 -17.14 -22.30
CA THR A 605 8.91 -17.47 -22.24
C THR A 605 8.13 -16.27 -21.75
N TRP A 606 7.01 -15.93 -22.41
CA TRP A 606 6.20 -14.76 -22.09
C TRP A 606 4.81 -15.19 -21.60
N SER A 607 4.32 -14.63 -20.49
CA SER A 607 2.97 -14.89 -19.97
C SER A 607 2.29 -13.62 -19.43
N TYR A 608 0.98 -13.51 -19.54
CA TYR A 608 0.20 -12.33 -19.13
C TYR A 608 0.80 -11.01 -19.66
N SER A 609 1.24 -11.00 -20.92
CA SER A 609 1.91 -9.85 -21.54
C SER A 609 1.22 -9.41 -22.84
N ASP A 610 1.15 -8.10 -23.11
CA ASP A 610 0.60 -7.54 -24.35
C ASP A 610 1.72 -7.33 -25.37
N ILE A 611 1.76 -8.18 -26.39
CA ILE A 611 2.87 -8.26 -27.33
C ILE A 611 2.37 -7.98 -28.73
N GLY A 612 2.85 -6.87 -29.31
CA GLY A 612 2.40 -6.40 -30.62
C GLY A 612 2.67 -7.36 -31.78
N SER A 613 1.91 -7.22 -32.85
CA SER A 613 1.93 -8.11 -34.01
C SER A 613 3.10 -7.88 -34.99
N GLY A 614 4.33 -7.96 -34.47
CA GLY A 614 5.58 -8.08 -35.26
C GLY A 614 6.09 -9.52 -35.24
N ILE A 615 6.59 -10.02 -36.38
CA ILE A 615 6.85 -11.45 -36.71
C ILE A 615 7.40 -12.26 -35.51
N VAL A 616 6.52 -12.99 -34.83
CA VAL A 616 6.89 -13.81 -33.66
C VAL A 616 7.64 -15.07 -34.12
N SER A 617 8.97 -14.99 -34.16
CA SER A 617 9.89 -16.07 -34.56
C SER A 617 10.03 -17.19 -33.50
N ILE A 618 8.93 -17.58 -32.86
CA ILE A 618 8.90 -18.69 -31.90
C ILE A 618 8.72 -20.01 -32.65
N PRO A 619 9.46 -21.10 -32.33
CA PRO A 619 9.41 -22.36 -33.06
C PRO A 619 8.00 -22.93 -33.24
N ALA A 620 7.71 -23.41 -34.46
CA ALA A 620 6.35 -23.77 -34.88
C ALA A 620 5.70 -24.85 -34.00
N GLY A 621 4.65 -24.46 -33.28
CA GLY A 621 3.85 -25.34 -32.43
C GLY A 621 2.61 -24.67 -31.85
N SER A 622 2.67 -23.36 -31.55
CA SER A 622 1.53 -22.56 -31.08
C SER A 622 0.94 -21.68 -32.18
N SER A 623 -0.25 -22.06 -32.67
CA SER A 623 -1.01 -21.29 -33.67
C SER A 623 -1.91 -20.23 -33.03
N GLY A 624 -1.40 -19.02 -32.86
CA GLY A 624 -2.14 -17.86 -32.33
C GLY A 624 -1.20 -16.68 -32.04
N SER A 625 -1.67 -15.46 -32.28
CA SER A 625 -0.89 -14.22 -32.12
C SER A 625 -0.48 -13.96 -30.67
N GLY A 626 0.75 -13.46 -30.45
CA GLY A 626 1.19 -12.87 -29.18
C GLY A 626 1.78 -13.84 -28.16
N GLY A 627 3.06 -14.20 -28.31
CA GLY A 627 3.90 -14.84 -27.27
C GLY A 627 3.53 -16.26 -26.82
N SER A 628 4.51 -17.16 -26.66
CA SER A 628 4.24 -18.49 -26.13
C SER A 628 4.11 -18.49 -24.59
N GLY A 629 2.87 -18.47 -24.11
CA GLY A 629 2.52 -18.70 -22.70
C GLY A 629 1.04 -18.42 -22.40
N SER A 630 0.66 -18.54 -21.13
CA SER A 630 -0.72 -18.28 -20.67
C SER A 630 -1.00 -16.78 -20.58
N GLY A 631 -2.23 -16.36 -20.88
CA GLY A 631 -2.72 -15.00 -20.60
C GLY A 631 -2.18 -13.86 -21.47
N ASN A 632 -1.32 -14.14 -22.46
CA ASN A 632 -0.85 -13.10 -23.37
C ASN A 632 -1.98 -12.53 -24.23
N ILE A 633 -1.84 -11.27 -24.62
CA ILE A 633 -2.70 -10.57 -25.57
C ILE A 633 -1.85 -9.91 -26.67
N SER A 634 -2.51 -9.38 -27.69
CA SER A 634 -1.87 -8.68 -28.82
C SER A 634 -2.83 -7.61 -29.33
N SER A 635 -2.99 -6.56 -28.53
CA SER A 635 -4.01 -5.51 -28.70
C SER A 635 -3.36 -4.14 -28.54
N ALA A 636 -3.97 -3.07 -29.07
CA ALA A 636 -3.40 -1.73 -28.85
C ALA A 636 -3.52 -1.33 -27.37
N PRO A 637 -2.44 -1.02 -26.63
CA PRO A 637 -2.51 -0.72 -25.19
C PRO A 637 -3.25 0.57 -24.83
N LEU A 638 -3.58 1.40 -25.82
CA LEU A 638 -4.26 2.69 -25.66
C LEU A 638 -3.51 3.63 -24.68
N PHE A 639 -2.24 3.92 -24.95
CA PHE A 639 -1.49 4.93 -24.19
C PHE A 639 -2.16 6.32 -24.28
N VAL A 640 -2.06 7.13 -23.22
CA VAL A 640 -2.74 8.43 -23.11
C VAL A 640 -2.21 9.46 -24.11
N ASP A 641 -0.89 9.70 -24.14
CA ASP A 641 -0.24 10.57 -25.13
C ASP A 641 1.23 10.13 -25.35
N PRO A 642 1.45 9.04 -26.12
CA PRO A 642 2.79 8.52 -26.36
C PRO A 642 3.63 9.50 -27.20
N VAL A 643 3.04 10.47 -27.91
CA VAL A 643 3.79 11.50 -28.65
C VAL A 643 4.60 12.35 -27.66
N HIS A 644 3.97 12.82 -26.58
CA HIS A 644 4.60 13.60 -25.52
C HIS A 644 5.16 12.74 -24.35
N ASN A 645 5.53 11.49 -24.63
CA ASN A 645 6.08 10.51 -23.68
C ASN A 645 5.14 10.08 -22.54
N ASN A 646 3.83 10.36 -22.62
CA ASN A 646 2.87 9.85 -21.66
C ASN A 646 2.41 8.42 -22.05
N PHE A 647 3.06 7.43 -21.45
CA PHE A 647 2.78 6.00 -21.62
C PHE A 647 1.89 5.40 -20.50
N HIS A 648 1.17 6.24 -19.74
CA HIS A 648 0.02 5.77 -18.95
C HIS A 648 -1.05 5.17 -19.88
N LEU A 649 -1.88 4.28 -19.37
CA LEU A 649 -2.95 3.60 -20.06
C LEU A 649 -4.27 4.40 -19.98
N GLN A 650 -5.05 4.39 -21.05
CA GLN A 650 -6.42 4.89 -21.02
C GLN A 650 -7.33 3.89 -20.29
N VAL A 651 -8.39 4.39 -19.63
CA VAL A 651 -9.34 3.61 -18.81
C VAL A 651 -9.99 2.42 -19.55
N SER A 652 -10.02 2.46 -20.89
CA SER A 652 -10.52 1.42 -21.79
C SER A 652 -9.44 0.48 -22.37
N SER A 653 -8.22 0.48 -21.81
CA SER A 653 -7.11 -0.34 -22.28
C SER A 653 -7.41 -1.86 -22.20
N PRO A 654 -6.98 -2.67 -23.19
CA PRO A 654 -7.03 -4.12 -23.11
C PRO A 654 -6.00 -4.72 -22.15
N ALA A 655 -4.99 -3.94 -21.73
CA ALA A 655 -4.02 -4.32 -20.71
C ALA A 655 -4.60 -4.27 -19.28
N ARG A 656 -5.77 -3.63 -19.11
CA ARG A 656 -6.46 -3.45 -17.84
C ARG A 656 -6.89 -4.79 -17.23
N ASP A 657 -6.68 -4.95 -15.92
CA ASP A 657 -7.11 -6.11 -15.13
C ASP A 657 -6.52 -7.46 -15.63
N ALA A 658 -5.49 -7.44 -16.49
CA ALA A 658 -5.08 -8.56 -17.34
C ALA A 658 -3.69 -9.16 -17.03
N ALA A 659 -2.90 -8.57 -16.12
CA ALA A 659 -1.62 -9.13 -15.67
C ALA A 659 -1.79 -10.44 -14.87
N ASP A 660 -0.67 -11.08 -14.49
CA ASP A 660 -0.71 -12.38 -13.79
C ASP A 660 -1.50 -12.30 -12.47
N PRO A 661 -2.60 -13.07 -12.28
CA PRO A 661 -3.36 -13.07 -11.03
C PRO A 661 -2.54 -13.51 -9.79
N ALA A 662 -1.40 -14.16 -9.98
CA ALA A 662 -0.46 -14.51 -8.92
C ALA A 662 0.58 -13.41 -8.61
N ALA A 663 0.61 -12.32 -9.38
CA ALA A 663 1.58 -11.23 -9.19
C ALA A 663 1.40 -10.54 -7.83
N THR A 664 2.52 -10.08 -7.26
CA THR A 664 2.59 -9.47 -5.92
C THR A 664 3.06 -8.02 -5.91
N LEU A 665 3.54 -7.47 -7.03
CA LEU A 665 4.02 -6.08 -7.11
C LEU A 665 2.96 -5.12 -6.57
N ALA A 666 3.36 -4.24 -5.64
CA ALA A 666 2.41 -3.51 -4.80
C ALA A 666 2.11 -2.08 -5.29
N VAL A 667 2.92 -1.54 -6.19
CA VAL A 667 2.81 -0.17 -6.73
C VAL A 667 3.14 -0.10 -8.21
N ASP A 668 2.70 0.95 -8.90
CA ASP A 668 3.02 1.27 -10.30
C ASP A 668 4.19 2.27 -10.44
N ILE A 669 4.44 2.76 -11.65
CA ILE A 669 5.50 3.72 -12.00
C ILE A 669 5.41 5.04 -11.21
N ASP A 670 4.20 5.56 -10.96
CA ASP A 670 3.96 6.78 -10.18
C ASP A 670 3.90 6.54 -8.66
N GLY A 671 3.59 5.31 -8.25
CA GLY A 671 3.60 4.85 -6.86
C GLY A 671 2.21 4.58 -6.29
N ASP A 672 1.18 4.57 -7.14
CA ASP A 672 -0.18 4.21 -6.76
C ASP A 672 -0.30 2.69 -6.57
N PHE A 673 -1.21 2.28 -5.69
CA PHE A 673 -1.29 0.88 -5.24
C PHE A 673 -1.86 -0.04 -6.31
N ARG A 674 -1.26 -1.23 -6.48
CA ARG A 674 -1.79 -2.31 -7.31
C ARG A 674 -2.44 -3.41 -6.44
N PRO A 675 -3.64 -3.94 -6.80
CA PRO A 675 -4.51 -3.52 -7.89
C PRO A 675 -5.39 -2.32 -7.52
N GLN A 676 -5.77 -1.51 -8.53
CA GLN A 676 -6.91 -0.59 -8.44
C GLN A 676 -8.22 -1.24 -8.89
N GLY A 677 -8.14 -2.22 -9.81
CA GLY A 677 -9.29 -2.92 -10.40
C GLY A 677 -9.63 -4.26 -9.74
N ALA A 678 -10.13 -5.18 -10.57
CA ALA A 678 -10.37 -6.59 -10.25
C ALA A 678 -9.11 -7.46 -10.41
N GLY A 679 -8.15 -7.02 -11.21
CA GLY A 679 -6.79 -7.56 -11.38
C GLY A 679 -5.78 -6.43 -11.37
N ARG A 680 -4.53 -6.74 -11.73
CA ARG A 680 -3.50 -5.72 -12.03
C ARG A 680 -3.42 -5.47 -13.52
N ASP A 681 -2.94 -4.31 -13.90
CA ASP A 681 -2.75 -3.95 -15.30
C ASP A 681 -1.40 -4.46 -15.83
N MET A 682 -1.32 -4.83 -17.11
CA MET A 682 -0.03 -5.15 -17.73
C MET A 682 0.78 -3.88 -17.97
N GLY A 683 2.10 -3.95 -17.77
CA GLY A 683 3.02 -2.83 -17.96
C GLY A 683 3.16 -1.94 -16.72
N ALA A 684 3.86 -0.81 -16.88
CA ALA A 684 4.38 -0.01 -15.77
C ALA A 684 3.35 0.87 -15.04
N ASP A 685 2.18 1.08 -15.64
CA ASP A 685 1.08 1.91 -15.11
C ASP A 685 -0.05 1.05 -14.53
N GLU A 686 -0.93 1.64 -13.71
CA GLU A 686 -2.15 1.03 -13.15
C GLU A 686 -3.34 2.01 -13.19
N ILE A 687 -4.39 1.65 -13.92
CA ILE A 687 -5.54 2.49 -14.21
C ILE A 687 -6.39 2.78 -12.97
N LYS A 688 -6.66 4.06 -12.74
CA LYS A 688 -7.42 4.63 -11.60
C LYS A 688 -8.92 4.78 -11.92
#